data_AF-A0A5B9PFH8-F1
#
_entry.id   AF-A0A5B9PFH8-F1
#
_cell.length_a   1.000
_cell.length_b   1.000
_cell.length_c   1.000
_cell.angle_alpha   90.00
_cell.angle_beta   90.00
_cell.angle_gamma   90.00
#
_symmetry.space_group_name_H-M   'P 1'
#
loop_
_entity.id
_entity.type
_entity.pdbx_description
1 polymer ?
#
loop_
_entity_poly.entity_id
_entity_poly.type
_entity_poly.pdbx_seq_one_letter_code
_entity_poly.pdbx_strand_id
1 'polypeptide(L)'
;MQPDSENPDKLVVVVHGVGDPQPGETLSLFTRSIAEEDRPLYEAQQTLWLNEKPDLCETVTQVKTFPAHVRRLNFDTGSIELVEAFWGDLSQVRRGPIGVICGMFQILFGLRYVAYVAADQPGLAAHWLKKLGLISSRILHGPVMAVAFYLMILTLAVVGTQVMWPQSYTGMLWTQVVLSCCAAVAFLASQVGGKITRSRVIKRFWFWVNITTAFVTGLMTIKHMMIDWHSTVAQYSGAQLPGLIWYCRVLVVLLGLLWFVETLVVLGMFGCWIVARFHPRANRAALNVAFLLPALAVGIWGQCMPLLWVSAKEGIVKLVELKKFEKLFDEAIPMLGVQFMMALAMTAMTVGLLVQYLRKRAVINCDTWSQGDRVPRLLVHPALQMTLGICTIIGVSLVMWISIVENSGSSWESDRLSNLMGMANKYAIAVLMPLGGIVLFLLPKMRGVFDIILDVVNHFYFRATQIKDALDDDDEFDIRESTFEAGTLYFSRRDQILKRIKRILAHYRDQYDHRPDLVMVAHSQGTVDVIETLNDPEMDWLRNSFGKITLVTMGSPVTHLYQHYFGHFYPRFTDRFWSTLHQNVDRWVNVFRVDDFVGLDIDFGHLPQTHQKCIEMESETGPNQCQLHFAHCSNHPVGARGHVKYWADIEVLEILKAELDIGVANSEQSASKAA
;
A
#
# COMPACT_ATOMS: atom_id res chain seq x y z
N MET A 1 -22.67 44.93 -2.11
CA MET A 1 -23.87 44.17 -2.51
C MET A 1 -23.46 42.72 -2.54
N GLN A 2 -23.94 41.91 -1.60
CA GLN A 2 -23.86 40.45 -1.75
C GLN A 2 -24.77 40.13 -2.96
N PRO A 3 -24.27 39.47 -4.02
CA PRO A 3 -25.17 38.95 -5.03
C PRO A 3 -26.18 38.05 -4.31
N ASP A 4 -27.46 38.35 -4.48
CA ASP A 4 -28.54 37.51 -3.96
C ASP A 4 -28.23 36.06 -4.35
N SER A 5 -28.24 35.18 -3.35
CA SER A 5 -27.78 33.81 -3.48
C SER A 5 -28.73 33.01 -4.35
N GLU A 6 -28.56 33.11 -5.67
CA GLU A 6 -29.17 32.16 -6.60
C GLU A 6 -28.64 30.77 -6.27
N ASN A 7 -29.57 29.85 -5.99
CA ASN A 7 -29.24 28.45 -5.77
C ASN A 7 -28.65 27.88 -7.08
N PRO A 8 -27.59 27.07 -7.02
CA PRO A 8 -26.92 26.58 -8.21
C PRO A 8 -27.80 25.61 -9.00
N ASP A 9 -27.72 25.66 -10.33
CA ASP A 9 -28.38 24.68 -11.19
C ASP A 9 -27.70 23.30 -11.06
N LYS A 10 -26.37 23.30 -10.86
CA LYS A 10 -25.56 22.10 -10.73
C LYS A 10 -24.66 22.12 -9.51
N LEU A 11 -24.60 20.99 -8.81
CA LEU A 11 -23.60 20.69 -7.79
C LEU A 11 -22.57 19.73 -8.36
N VAL A 12 -21.29 20.12 -8.37
CA VAL A 12 -20.19 19.28 -8.82
C VAL A 12 -19.34 18.87 -7.62
N VAL A 13 -19.32 17.58 -7.30
CA VAL A 13 -18.47 17.05 -6.23
C VAL A 13 -17.20 16.46 -6.86
N VAL A 14 -16.07 17.12 -6.59
CA VAL A 14 -14.75 16.71 -7.05
C VAL A 14 -14.13 15.80 -6.00
N VAL A 15 -13.91 14.53 -6.34
CA VAL A 15 -13.25 13.55 -5.49
C VAL A 15 -11.89 13.22 -6.09
N HIS A 16 -10.86 13.83 -5.51
CA HIS A 16 -9.50 13.68 -5.99
C HIS A 16 -8.98 12.24 -5.79
N GLY A 17 -8.01 11.89 -6.62
CA GLY A 17 -7.29 10.62 -6.53
C GLY A 17 -6.09 10.71 -5.58
N VAL A 18 -5.22 9.72 -5.72
CA VAL A 18 -4.02 9.59 -4.90
C VAL A 18 -2.99 10.68 -5.23
N GLY A 19 -2.34 11.23 -4.20
CA GLY A 19 -1.12 12.03 -4.33
C GLY A 19 -1.33 13.54 -4.37
N ASP A 20 -2.56 14.02 -4.26
CA ASP A 20 -2.85 15.45 -4.14
C ASP A 20 -2.59 15.95 -2.70
N PRO A 21 -1.61 16.84 -2.49
CA PRO A 21 -1.04 17.06 -1.17
C PRO A 21 -1.75 18.14 -0.34
N GLN A 22 -2.57 19.01 -0.95
CA GLN A 22 -3.14 20.16 -0.26
C GLN A 22 -4.64 20.31 -0.51
N PRO A 23 -5.42 20.60 0.54
CA PRO A 23 -6.85 20.80 0.41
C PRO A 23 -7.09 22.05 -0.46
N GLY A 24 -7.99 21.93 -1.42
CA GLY A 24 -8.37 22.95 -2.39
C GLY A 24 -7.52 23.00 -3.66
N GLU A 25 -6.39 22.30 -3.73
CA GLU A 25 -5.46 22.36 -4.87
C GLU A 25 -6.07 21.71 -6.11
N THR A 26 -6.62 20.50 -5.99
CA THR A 26 -7.26 19.78 -7.10
C THR A 26 -8.47 20.54 -7.61
N LEU A 27 -9.29 21.05 -6.69
CA LEU A 27 -10.44 21.87 -7.04
C LEU A 27 -10.01 23.14 -7.76
N SER A 28 -9.02 23.87 -7.26
CA SER A 28 -8.53 25.10 -7.90
C SER A 28 -7.94 24.81 -9.29
N LEU A 29 -7.20 23.71 -9.44
CA LEU A 29 -6.69 23.28 -10.75
C LEU A 29 -7.83 22.97 -11.70
N PHE A 30 -8.80 22.17 -11.26
CA PHE A 30 -9.96 21.80 -12.08
C PHE A 30 -10.79 23.02 -12.48
N THR A 31 -11.13 23.90 -11.53
CA THR A 31 -11.87 25.15 -11.75
C THR A 31 -11.15 26.05 -12.77
N ARG A 32 -9.83 26.22 -12.65
CA ARG A 32 -9.03 26.99 -13.63
C ARG A 32 -8.99 26.35 -15.01
N SER A 33 -8.93 25.03 -15.07
CA SER A 33 -8.89 24.28 -16.33
C SER A 33 -10.22 24.30 -17.10
N ILE A 34 -11.35 24.35 -16.40
CA ILE A 34 -12.67 24.48 -17.04
C ILE A 34 -13.02 25.93 -17.39
N ALA A 35 -12.39 26.91 -16.74
CA ALA A 35 -12.51 28.33 -17.08
C ALA A 35 -12.09 28.60 -18.53
N GLU A 36 -12.84 29.45 -19.23
CA GLU A 36 -12.41 29.98 -20.53
C GLU A 36 -11.37 31.08 -20.31
N GLU A 37 -10.34 31.11 -21.17
CA GLU A 37 -9.24 32.08 -21.09
C GLU A 37 -9.75 33.54 -21.21
N ASP A 38 -10.85 33.73 -21.93
CA ASP A 38 -11.46 35.03 -22.23
C ASP A 38 -12.50 35.49 -21.19
N ARG A 39 -12.83 34.64 -20.21
CA ARG A 39 -13.84 34.93 -19.18
C ARG A 39 -13.27 34.64 -17.79
N PRO A 40 -12.61 35.62 -17.13
CA PRO A 40 -12.12 35.43 -15.78
C PRO A 40 -13.30 35.17 -14.84
N LEU A 41 -13.41 33.91 -14.38
CA LEU A 41 -14.45 33.47 -13.47
C LEU A 41 -14.39 34.31 -12.18
N TYR A 42 -15.54 34.84 -11.75
CA TYR A 42 -15.65 35.42 -10.42
C TYR A 42 -15.61 34.29 -9.39
N GLU A 43 -14.40 33.95 -8.95
CA GLU A 43 -14.15 32.83 -8.06
C GLU A 43 -14.46 33.22 -6.61
N ALA A 44 -15.67 32.93 -6.15
CA ALA A 44 -15.96 32.95 -4.72
C ALA A 44 -15.31 31.71 -4.08
N GLN A 45 -14.24 31.93 -3.32
CA GLN A 45 -13.55 30.88 -2.56
C GLN A 45 -14.13 30.80 -1.14
N GLN A 46 -14.68 29.64 -0.79
CA GLN A 46 -15.11 29.33 0.58
C GLN A 46 -14.50 27.99 1.03
N THR A 47 -14.33 27.83 2.34
CA THR A 47 -14.00 26.55 2.97
C THR A 47 -15.08 26.25 4.00
N LEU A 48 -15.79 25.15 3.78
CA LEU A 48 -16.73 24.60 4.73
C LEU A 48 -15.98 23.66 5.68
N TRP A 49 -16.26 23.74 6.97
CA TRP A 49 -15.72 22.82 7.97
C TRP A 49 -16.84 21.89 8.44
N LEU A 50 -16.79 20.65 7.98
CA LEU A 50 -17.84 19.65 8.25
C LEU A 50 -17.38 18.71 9.36
N ASN A 51 -18.32 18.25 10.18
CA ASN A 51 -18.05 17.31 11.28
C ASN A 51 -17.84 15.90 10.72
N GLU A 52 -16.82 15.18 11.22
CA GLU A 52 -16.60 13.77 10.82
C GLU A 52 -17.61 12.80 11.43
N LYS A 53 -18.23 13.15 12.56
CA LYS A 53 -19.24 12.33 13.24
C LYS A 53 -20.59 13.06 13.28
N PRO A 54 -21.71 12.37 12.96
CA PRO A 54 -23.06 12.95 13.01
C PRO A 54 -23.40 13.48 14.39
N ASP A 55 -23.13 12.66 15.40
CA ASP A 55 -23.70 12.82 16.73
C ASP A 55 -22.57 12.74 17.75
N LEU A 56 -22.20 13.89 18.29
CA LEU A 56 -21.47 13.94 19.54
C LEU A 56 -22.46 14.39 20.60
N CYS A 57 -22.66 13.55 21.61
CA CYS A 57 -23.23 13.99 22.88
C CYS A 57 -22.51 15.27 23.32
N GLU A 58 -23.25 16.21 23.92
CA GLU A 58 -22.79 17.54 24.39
C GLU A 58 -21.51 17.51 25.26
N THR A 59 -21.07 16.34 25.71
CA THR A 59 -19.92 16.12 26.57
C THR A 59 -18.56 16.03 25.86
N VAL A 60 -18.50 15.99 24.52
CA VAL A 60 -17.20 15.89 23.81
C VAL A 60 -16.63 17.28 23.50
N THR A 61 -15.58 17.66 24.23
CA THR A 61 -14.95 18.99 24.18
C THR A 61 -14.19 19.32 22.89
N GLN A 62 -14.00 18.36 21.97
CA GLN A 62 -13.34 18.58 20.68
C GLN A 62 -14.04 17.77 19.57
N VAL A 63 -14.75 18.47 18.68
CA VAL A 63 -15.34 17.90 17.46
C VAL A 63 -14.27 17.83 16.38
N LYS A 64 -14.02 16.64 15.83
CA LYS A 64 -13.10 16.48 14.69
C LYS A 64 -13.83 16.92 13.42
N THR A 65 -13.28 17.93 12.76
CA THR A 65 -13.79 18.48 11.50
C THR A 65 -12.84 18.18 10.34
N PHE A 66 -13.35 18.31 9.11
CA PHE A 66 -12.56 18.26 7.88
C PHE A 66 -12.96 19.41 6.94
N PRO A 67 -12.02 19.96 6.15
CA PRO A 67 -12.31 21.02 5.21
C PRO A 67 -12.94 20.45 3.92
N ALA A 68 -13.95 21.13 3.40
CA ALA A 68 -14.48 20.97 2.05
C ALA A 68 -14.38 22.32 1.34
N HIS A 69 -13.50 22.42 0.36
CA HIS A 69 -13.32 23.67 -0.40
C HIS A 69 -14.45 23.82 -1.41
N VAL A 70 -14.96 25.04 -1.54
CA VAL A 70 -16.07 25.37 -2.43
C VAL A 70 -15.64 26.46 -3.40
N ARG A 71 -16.13 26.35 -4.64
CA ARG A 71 -15.99 27.31 -5.72
C ARG A 71 -17.34 27.48 -6.40
N ARG A 72 -17.71 28.72 -6.73
CA ARG A 72 -18.91 29.01 -7.51
C ARG A 72 -18.52 29.61 -8.84
N LEU A 73 -19.09 29.07 -9.91
CA LEU A 73 -18.89 29.52 -11.28
C LEU A 73 -20.24 29.90 -11.87
N ASN A 74 -20.32 31.11 -12.41
CA ASN A 74 -21.51 31.57 -13.12
C ASN A 74 -21.21 31.62 -14.62
N PHE A 75 -22.06 30.97 -15.40
CA PHE A 75 -22.02 30.95 -16.86
C PHE A 75 -23.29 31.63 -17.40
N ASP A 76 -23.29 31.98 -18.68
CA ASP A 76 -24.48 32.59 -19.31
C ASP A 76 -25.71 31.66 -19.26
N THR A 77 -25.47 30.34 -19.17
CA THR A 77 -26.49 29.29 -19.20
C THR A 77 -26.90 28.79 -17.81
N GLY A 78 -26.25 29.23 -16.73
CA GLY A 78 -26.55 28.77 -15.38
C GLY A 78 -25.39 28.91 -14.40
N SER A 79 -25.62 28.46 -13.16
CA SER A 79 -24.63 28.52 -12.09
C SER A 79 -24.22 27.12 -11.60
N ILE A 80 -22.92 26.95 -11.35
CA ILE A 80 -22.32 25.70 -10.91
C ILE A 80 -21.60 25.93 -9.59
N GLU A 81 -21.94 25.13 -8.58
CA GLU A 81 -21.20 25.07 -7.33
C GLU A 81 -20.34 23.81 -7.31
N LEU A 82 -19.02 23.99 -7.19
CA LEU A 82 -18.06 22.91 -7.10
C LEU A 82 -17.56 22.76 -5.67
N VAL A 83 -17.54 21.53 -5.18
CA VAL A 83 -17.04 21.19 -3.84
C VAL A 83 -16.03 20.06 -3.92
N GLU A 84 -14.94 20.16 -3.16
CA GLU A 84 -13.95 19.11 -3.04
C GLU A 84 -14.23 18.19 -1.84
N ALA A 85 -14.24 16.88 -2.08
CA ALA A 85 -14.16 15.88 -1.03
C ALA A 85 -12.71 15.61 -0.65
N PHE A 86 -12.14 16.41 0.25
CA PHE A 86 -10.75 16.28 0.66
C PHE A 86 -10.54 15.11 1.65
N TRP A 87 -9.59 14.23 1.31
CA TRP A 87 -9.21 13.10 2.17
C TRP A 87 -7.70 12.84 2.25
N GLY A 88 -6.87 13.68 1.61
CA GLY A 88 -5.42 13.49 1.58
C GLY A 88 -4.76 13.44 2.96
N ASP A 89 -5.31 14.11 3.98
CA ASP A 89 -4.81 14.04 5.36
C ASP A 89 -4.87 12.62 5.98
N LEU A 90 -5.75 11.76 5.48
CA LEU A 90 -5.91 10.38 5.95
C LEU A 90 -4.88 9.43 5.36
N SER A 91 -4.22 9.81 4.26
CA SER A 91 -3.46 8.87 3.45
C SER A 91 -2.04 9.31 3.08
N GLN A 92 -1.67 10.56 3.35
CA GLN A 92 -0.37 11.11 2.97
C GLN A 92 0.83 10.48 3.69
N VAL A 93 1.88 10.20 2.90
CA VAL A 93 3.23 10.07 3.42
C VAL A 93 3.74 11.44 3.88
N ARG A 94 4.27 11.50 5.12
CA ARG A 94 4.85 12.72 5.69
C ARG A 94 5.98 13.26 4.81
N ARG A 95 6.08 14.58 4.71
CA ARG A 95 7.14 15.25 3.94
C ARG A 95 8.53 15.03 4.58
N GLY A 96 9.56 15.08 3.74
CA GLY A 96 10.97 14.95 4.11
C GLY A 96 11.49 13.51 4.14
N PRO A 97 12.82 13.30 4.21
CA PRO A 97 13.43 11.97 4.11
C PRO A 97 12.93 10.99 5.18
N ILE A 98 12.83 11.43 6.43
CA ILE A 98 12.31 10.63 7.55
C ILE A 98 10.85 10.25 7.31
N GLY A 99 10.04 11.20 6.81
CA GLY A 99 8.64 10.96 6.50
C GLY A 99 8.45 9.91 5.40
N VAL A 100 9.28 9.95 4.36
CA VAL A 100 9.31 8.95 3.29
C VAL A 100 9.74 7.57 3.80
N ILE A 101 10.78 7.50 4.65
CA ILE A 101 11.21 6.24 5.28
C ILE A 101 10.09 5.65 6.15
N CYS A 102 9.44 6.48 6.98
CA CYS A 102 8.27 6.05 7.77
C CYS A 102 7.11 5.59 6.88
N GLY A 103 6.85 6.29 5.77
CA GLY A 103 5.84 5.91 4.77
C GLY A 103 6.15 4.57 4.11
N MET A 104 7.41 4.33 3.75
CA MET A 104 7.88 3.04 3.22
C MET A 104 7.64 1.91 4.24
N PHE A 105 7.97 2.12 5.52
CA PHE A 105 7.64 1.12 6.55
C PHE A 105 6.14 0.91 6.70
N GLN A 106 5.34 1.98 6.67
CA GLN A 106 3.88 1.87 6.73
C GLN A 106 3.31 1.09 5.55
N ILE A 107 3.86 1.28 4.34
CA ILE A 107 3.51 0.52 3.15
C ILE A 107 3.91 -0.94 3.32
N LEU A 108 5.19 -1.23 3.60
CA LEU A 108 5.69 -2.59 3.75
C LEU A 108 4.89 -3.37 4.80
N PHE A 109 4.60 -2.75 5.93
CA PHE A 109 3.80 -3.35 7.00
C PHE A 109 2.32 -3.43 6.65
N GLY A 110 1.82 -2.49 5.85
CA GLY A 110 0.42 -2.42 5.45
C GLY A 110 0.05 -3.34 4.29
N LEU A 111 1.00 -3.73 3.43
CA LEU A 111 0.79 -4.70 2.35
C LEU A 111 0.23 -6.03 2.85
N ARG A 112 0.45 -6.37 4.13
CA ARG A 112 -0.17 -7.53 4.78
C ARG A 112 -1.70 -7.48 4.77
N TYR A 113 -2.31 -6.30 4.86
CA TYR A 113 -3.78 -6.16 4.87
C TYR A 113 -4.32 -6.49 3.47
N VAL A 114 -3.64 -6.01 2.43
CA VAL A 114 -3.93 -6.34 1.04
C VAL A 114 -3.78 -7.84 0.79
N ALA A 115 -2.68 -8.44 1.26
CA ALA A 115 -2.44 -9.88 1.15
C ALA A 115 -3.50 -10.71 1.89
N TYR A 116 -3.91 -10.26 3.08
CA TYR A 116 -4.91 -10.93 3.91
C TYR A 116 -6.28 -10.93 3.24
N VAL A 117 -6.72 -9.79 2.69
CA VAL A 117 -7.96 -9.67 1.93
C VAL A 117 -7.89 -10.50 0.64
N ALA A 118 -6.75 -10.46 -0.07
CA ALA A 118 -6.56 -11.28 -1.26
C ALA A 118 -6.59 -12.80 -0.98
N ALA A 119 -6.17 -13.22 0.21
CA ALA A 119 -6.18 -14.62 0.64
C ALA A 119 -7.58 -15.11 1.04
N ASP A 120 -8.57 -14.23 1.12
CA ASP A 120 -9.96 -14.55 1.46
C ASP A 120 -10.68 -15.22 0.28
N GLN A 121 -10.23 -16.42 -0.05
CA GLN A 121 -10.70 -17.23 -1.17
C GLN A 121 -11.30 -18.54 -0.65
N PRO A 122 -12.23 -19.15 -1.40
CA PRO A 122 -12.83 -20.41 -0.99
C PRO A 122 -11.80 -21.55 -0.97
N GLY A 123 -11.93 -22.43 0.03
CA GLY A 123 -11.15 -23.67 0.16
C GLY A 123 -10.14 -23.68 1.31
N LEU A 124 -9.86 -24.87 1.84
CA LEU A 124 -8.98 -25.07 3.00
C LEU A 124 -7.54 -24.59 2.75
N ALA A 125 -7.03 -24.75 1.51
CA ALA A 125 -5.69 -24.30 1.15
C ALA A 125 -5.56 -22.77 1.18
N ALA A 126 -6.57 -22.03 0.71
CA ALA A 126 -6.61 -20.57 0.81
C ALA A 126 -6.68 -20.10 2.26
N HIS A 127 -7.46 -20.81 3.09
CA HIS A 127 -7.51 -20.55 4.54
C HIS A 127 -6.13 -20.66 5.21
N TRP A 128 -5.40 -21.74 4.93
CA TRP A 128 -4.05 -21.90 5.44
C TRP A 128 -3.07 -20.89 4.86
N LEU A 129 -3.20 -20.52 3.58
CA LEU A 129 -2.40 -19.45 2.98
C LEU A 129 -2.60 -18.13 3.75
N LYS A 130 -3.85 -17.78 4.06
CA LYS A 130 -4.23 -16.60 4.88
C LYS A 130 -3.59 -16.67 6.27
N LYS A 131 -3.74 -17.80 6.98
CA LYS A 131 -3.17 -17.99 8.33
C LYS A 131 -1.65 -17.94 8.35
N LEU A 132 -0.98 -18.62 7.41
CA LEU A 132 0.47 -18.62 7.30
C LEU A 132 1.01 -17.24 6.92
N GLY A 133 0.34 -16.51 6.02
CA GLY A 133 0.69 -15.12 5.71
C GLY A 133 0.61 -14.19 6.92
N LEU A 134 -0.36 -14.41 7.82
CA LEU A 134 -0.43 -13.70 9.09
C LEU A 134 0.72 -14.07 10.03
N ILE A 135 1.04 -15.36 10.16
CA ILE A 135 2.16 -15.84 10.98
C ILE A 135 3.47 -15.21 10.47
N SER A 136 3.71 -15.26 9.16
CA SER A 136 4.86 -14.63 8.49
C SER A 136 4.98 -13.15 8.86
N SER A 137 3.91 -12.37 8.68
CA SER A 137 3.89 -10.96 9.07
C SER A 137 4.14 -10.76 10.57
N ARG A 138 3.65 -11.64 11.45
CA ARG A 138 3.88 -11.53 12.91
C ARG A 138 5.35 -11.80 13.26
N ILE A 139 5.98 -12.80 12.64
CA ILE A 139 7.39 -13.17 12.88
C ILE A 139 8.32 -12.06 12.36
N LEU A 140 8.08 -11.57 11.14
CA LEU A 140 8.86 -10.49 10.54
C LEU A 140 8.78 -9.21 11.38
N HIS A 141 7.57 -8.71 11.66
CA HIS A 141 7.39 -7.42 12.34
C HIS A 141 7.64 -7.48 13.85
N GLY A 142 7.67 -8.68 14.43
CA GLY A 142 7.90 -8.89 15.85
C GLY A 142 9.34 -9.31 16.13
N PRO A 143 9.58 -10.62 16.39
CA PRO A 143 10.87 -11.11 16.88
C PRO A 143 12.03 -10.88 15.91
N VAL A 144 11.85 -11.04 14.60
CA VAL A 144 12.95 -10.84 13.62
C VAL A 144 13.44 -9.40 13.67
N MET A 145 12.53 -8.43 13.55
CA MET A 145 12.86 -7.01 13.62
C MET A 145 13.41 -6.58 14.98
N ALA A 146 12.87 -7.12 16.08
CA ALA A 146 13.35 -6.80 17.43
C ALA A 146 14.78 -7.30 17.68
N VAL A 147 15.08 -8.55 17.27
CA VAL A 147 16.42 -9.12 17.36
C VAL A 147 17.39 -8.34 16.47
N ALA A 148 17.01 -8.02 15.23
CA ALA A 148 17.84 -7.22 14.33
C ALA A 148 18.12 -5.81 14.88
N PHE A 149 17.10 -5.15 15.44
CA PHE A 149 17.24 -3.84 16.07
C PHE A 149 18.20 -3.88 17.28
N TYR A 150 18.05 -4.87 18.16
CA TYR A 150 18.94 -5.02 19.33
C TYR A 150 20.37 -5.33 18.90
N LEU A 151 20.51 -6.22 17.91
CA LEU A 151 21.79 -6.60 17.33
C LEU A 151 22.50 -5.38 16.68
N MET A 152 21.75 -4.47 16.04
CA MET A 152 22.25 -3.18 15.55
C MET A 152 22.78 -2.29 16.68
N ILE A 153 22.01 -2.10 17.77
CA ILE A 153 22.48 -1.34 18.94
C ILE A 153 23.77 -1.94 19.49
N LEU A 154 23.81 -3.27 19.62
CA LEU A 154 24.96 -3.97 20.17
C LEU A 154 26.20 -3.79 19.30
N THR A 155 26.08 -3.92 17.98
CA THR A 155 27.20 -3.69 17.06
C THR A 155 27.66 -2.25 17.07
N LEU A 156 26.75 -1.27 17.10
CA LEU A 156 27.14 0.15 17.25
C LEU A 156 27.92 0.37 18.56
N ALA A 157 27.54 -0.32 19.63
CA ALA A 157 28.27 -0.26 20.89
C ALA A 157 29.64 -0.96 20.80
N VAL A 158 29.77 -2.12 20.14
CA VAL A 158 31.08 -2.75 19.86
C VAL A 158 31.98 -1.79 19.10
N VAL A 159 31.46 -1.16 18.04
CA VAL A 159 32.21 -0.19 17.23
C VAL A 159 32.66 0.99 18.08
N GLY A 160 31.72 1.65 18.77
CA GLY A 160 32.01 2.83 19.57
C GLY A 160 33.03 2.53 20.66
N THR A 161 32.90 1.38 21.33
CA THR A 161 33.84 0.96 22.37
C THR A 161 35.21 0.63 21.81
N GLN A 162 35.31 -0.02 20.64
CA GLN A 162 36.59 -0.29 19.99
C GLN A 162 37.27 0.99 19.47
N VAL A 163 36.49 1.98 19.02
CA VAL A 163 37.02 3.28 18.59
C VAL A 163 37.64 4.03 19.77
N MET A 164 36.95 4.05 20.90
CA MET A 164 37.34 4.83 22.10
C MET A 164 38.35 4.10 22.99
N TRP A 165 38.18 2.79 23.19
CA TRP A 165 38.99 1.94 24.06
C TRP A 165 39.29 0.60 23.35
N PRO A 166 40.38 0.52 22.58
CA PRO A 166 40.74 -0.70 21.87
C PRO A 166 40.80 -1.91 22.79
N GLN A 167 40.29 -3.05 22.33
CA GLN A 167 40.22 -4.34 23.05
C GLN A 167 39.30 -4.38 24.28
N SER A 168 38.67 -3.26 24.68
CA SER A 168 37.75 -3.22 25.83
C SER A 168 36.57 -4.19 25.70
N TYR A 169 36.15 -4.53 24.48
CA TYR A 169 35.10 -5.52 24.20
C TYR A 169 35.41 -6.94 24.72
N THR A 170 36.67 -7.22 25.09
CA THR A 170 37.10 -8.49 25.71
C THR A 170 37.00 -8.47 27.23
N GLY A 171 36.96 -7.28 27.85
CA GLY A 171 36.86 -7.14 29.30
C GLY A 171 35.49 -7.54 29.81
N MET A 172 35.45 -8.39 30.84
CA MET A 172 34.20 -8.89 31.43
C MET A 172 33.35 -7.75 32.02
N LEU A 173 33.93 -6.89 32.86
CA LEU A 173 33.23 -5.75 33.46
C LEU A 173 32.70 -4.79 32.38
N TRP A 174 33.54 -4.49 31.39
CA TRP A 174 33.15 -3.61 30.29
C TRP A 174 32.01 -4.20 29.46
N THR A 175 32.03 -5.50 29.20
CA THR A 175 30.95 -6.20 28.50
C THR A 175 29.63 -6.06 29.23
N GLN A 176 29.62 -6.23 30.55
CA GLN A 176 28.43 -6.09 31.39
C GLN A 176 27.88 -4.64 31.37
N VAL A 177 28.77 -3.66 31.48
CA VAL A 177 28.42 -2.23 31.39
C VAL A 177 27.79 -1.90 30.04
N VAL A 178 28.44 -2.30 28.95
CA VAL A 178 27.95 -2.03 27.59
C VAL A 178 26.61 -2.71 27.33
N LEU A 179 26.44 -3.97 27.74
CA LEU A 179 25.16 -4.68 27.59
C LEU A 179 24.04 -4.03 28.39
N SER A 180 24.33 -3.59 29.63
CA SER A 180 23.36 -2.87 30.47
C SER A 180 22.96 -1.54 29.83
N CYS A 181 23.92 -0.81 29.25
CA CYS A 181 23.64 0.41 28.49
C CYS A 181 22.79 0.13 27.25
N CYS A 182 23.10 -0.90 26.45
CA CYS A 182 22.31 -1.30 25.29
C CYS A 182 20.87 -1.67 25.68
N ALA A 183 20.71 -2.43 26.77
CA ALA A 183 19.41 -2.80 27.30
C ALA A 183 18.61 -1.57 27.75
N ALA A 184 19.25 -0.64 28.46
CA ALA A 184 18.63 0.62 28.86
C ALA A 184 18.19 1.47 27.66
N VAL A 185 19.03 1.59 26.63
CA VAL A 185 18.71 2.30 25.38
C VAL A 185 17.53 1.65 24.66
N ALA A 186 17.55 0.32 24.50
CA ALA A 186 16.47 -0.42 23.84
C ALA A 186 15.15 -0.27 24.60
N PHE A 187 15.17 -0.36 25.94
CA PHE A 187 14.00 -0.15 26.78
C PHE A 187 13.46 1.28 26.70
N LEU A 188 14.32 2.29 26.80
CA LEU A 188 13.92 3.70 26.67
C LEU A 188 13.34 3.99 25.28
N ALA A 189 13.97 3.48 24.22
CA ALA A 189 13.47 3.58 22.86
C ALA A 189 12.07 2.95 22.72
N SER A 190 11.85 1.81 23.37
CA SER A 190 10.54 1.14 23.43
C SER A 190 9.48 1.98 24.15
N GLN A 191 9.81 2.57 25.31
CA GLN A 191 8.88 3.43 26.05
C GLN A 191 8.52 4.71 25.28
N VAL A 192 9.52 5.35 24.66
CA VAL A 192 9.32 6.57 23.86
C VAL A 192 8.54 6.25 22.59
N GLY A 193 8.97 5.22 21.85
CA GLY A 193 8.33 4.80 20.60
C GLY A 193 6.89 4.33 20.81
N GLY A 194 6.61 3.62 21.91
CA GLY A 194 5.26 3.20 22.30
C GLY A 194 4.32 4.36 22.62
N LYS A 195 4.84 5.48 23.13
CA LYS A 195 4.07 6.71 23.40
C LYS A 195 3.85 7.57 22.16
N ILE A 196 4.86 7.68 21.30
CA ILE A 196 4.78 8.50 20.08
C ILE A 196 3.83 7.87 19.05
N THR A 197 3.79 6.54 19.00
CA THR A 197 3.08 5.84 17.93
C THR A 197 1.76 5.26 18.41
N ARG A 198 0.67 5.62 17.72
CA ARG A 198 -0.66 5.02 17.95
C ARG A 198 -0.87 3.71 17.17
N SER A 199 0.11 3.29 16.36
CA SER A 199 0.02 2.08 15.55
C SER A 199 0.26 0.83 16.40
N ARG A 200 -0.68 -0.13 16.36
CA ARG A 200 -0.57 -1.41 17.08
C ARG A 200 0.61 -2.26 16.58
N VAL A 201 0.93 -2.22 15.28
CA VAL A 201 2.11 -2.89 14.71
C VAL A 201 3.38 -2.40 15.37
N ILE A 202 3.49 -1.07 15.53
CA ILE A 202 4.67 -0.47 16.16
C ILE A 202 4.72 -0.83 17.65
N LYS A 203 3.57 -0.85 18.35
CA LYS A 203 3.49 -1.34 19.73
C LYS A 203 3.97 -2.80 19.86
N ARG A 204 3.59 -3.68 18.93
CA ARG A 204 4.05 -5.08 18.90
C ARG A 204 5.55 -5.18 18.68
N PHE A 205 6.09 -4.42 17.74
CA PHE A 205 7.53 -4.33 17.55
C PHE A 205 8.22 -3.95 18.87
N TRP A 206 7.74 -2.91 19.56
CA TRP A 206 8.30 -2.47 20.84
C TRP A 206 8.13 -3.48 21.98
N PHE A 207 7.03 -4.22 21.99
CA PHE A 207 6.83 -5.36 22.89
C PHE A 207 7.91 -6.43 22.67
N TRP A 208 8.15 -6.82 21.41
CA TRP A 208 9.21 -7.77 21.08
C TRP A 208 10.61 -7.22 21.38
N VAL A 209 10.86 -5.92 21.21
CA VAL A 209 12.12 -5.28 21.66
C VAL A 209 12.32 -5.43 23.16
N ASN A 210 11.26 -5.29 23.97
CA ASN A 210 11.34 -5.53 25.41
C ASN A 210 11.59 -7.01 25.73
N ILE A 211 10.94 -7.95 25.04
CA ILE A 211 11.21 -9.39 25.18
C ILE A 211 12.67 -9.70 24.85
N THR A 212 13.19 -9.21 23.72
CA THR A 212 14.59 -9.41 23.34
C THR A 212 15.54 -8.79 24.36
N THR A 213 15.21 -7.61 24.89
CA THR A 213 16.00 -6.95 25.95
C THR A 213 16.02 -7.78 27.24
N ALA A 214 14.86 -8.29 27.66
CA ALA A 214 14.74 -9.17 28.83
C ALA A 214 15.52 -10.48 28.62
N PHE A 215 15.42 -11.07 27.42
CA PHE A 215 16.17 -12.27 27.04
C PHE A 215 17.69 -12.06 27.14
N VAL A 216 18.21 -10.96 26.55
CA VAL A 216 19.65 -10.66 26.61
C VAL A 216 20.11 -10.38 28.04
N THR A 217 19.32 -9.65 28.83
CA THR A 217 19.63 -9.37 30.25
C THR A 217 19.58 -10.64 31.11
N GLY A 218 18.63 -11.53 30.85
CA GLY A 218 18.53 -12.84 31.48
C GLY A 218 19.73 -13.72 31.15
N LEU A 219 20.11 -13.82 29.87
CA LEU A 219 21.32 -14.51 29.44
C LEU A 219 22.58 -13.93 30.08
N MET A 220 22.65 -12.61 30.21
CA MET A 220 23.74 -11.92 30.87
C MET A 220 23.87 -12.34 32.35
N THR A 221 22.74 -12.39 33.06
CA THR A 221 22.67 -12.82 34.46
C THR A 221 23.04 -14.29 34.62
N ILE A 222 22.47 -15.16 33.79
CA ILE A 222 22.76 -16.60 33.79
C ILE A 222 24.24 -16.86 33.49
N LYS A 223 24.81 -16.22 32.47
CA LYS A 223 26.25 -16.34 32.15
C LYS A 223 27.10 -15.90 33.33
N HIS A 224 26.78 -14.76 33.95
CA HIS A 224 27.51 -14.27 35.11
C HIS A 224 27.48 -15.25 36.29
N MET A 225 26.29 -15.77 36.64
CA MET A 225 26.10 -16.63 37.81
C MET A 225 26.55 -18.08 37.60
N MET A 226 26.29 -18.65 36.42
CA MET A 226 26.53 -20.07 36.15
C MET A 226 27.86 -20.33 35.47
N ILE A 227 28.30 -19.43 34.58
CA ILE A 227 29.53 -19.63 33.85
C ILE A 227 30.63 -18.88 34.58
N ASP A 228 30.57 -17.57 34.67
CA ASP A 228 31.74 -16.81 35.15
C ASP A 228 32.00 -17.04 36.66
N TRP A 229 30.96 -17.07 37.49
CA TRP A 229 31.11 -17.30 38.93
C TRP A 229 31.58 -18.73 39.25
N HIS A 230 30.97 -19.77 38.65
CA HIS A 230 31.35 -21.16 38.93
C HIS A 230 32.64 -21.59 38.20
N SER A 231 32.94 -21.00 37.02
CA SER A 231 34.14 -21.30 36.24
C SER A 231 35.37 -20.49 36.64
N THR A 232 35.32 -19.68 37.70
CA THR A 232 36.53 -19.13 38.36
C THR A 232 37.55 -20.22 38.69
N VAL A 233 37.10 -21.48 38.88
CA VAL A 233 37.98 -22.66 39.06
C VAL A 233 38.64 -23.12 37.74
N ALA A 234 38.03 -22.87 36.57
CA ALA A 234 38.53 -23.28 35.25
C ALA A 234 39.31 -22.17 34.49
N GLN A 235 39.24 -20.91 34.95
CA GLN A 235 39.88 -19.74 34.33
C GLN A 235 41.43 -19.77 34.31
N TYR A 236 42.08 -20.71 34.99
CA TYR A 236 43.53 -20.90 34.91
C TYR A 236 44.02 -21.45 33.55
N SER A 237 43.12 -21.90 32.67
CA SER A 237 43.47 -22.53 31.39
C SER A 237 43.64 -21.57 30.20
N GLY A 238 43.61 -20.25 30.41
CA GLY A 238 43.95 -19.25 29.37
C GLY A 238 42.92 -19.08 28.24
N ALA A 239 41.82 -19.83 28.25
CA ALA A 239 40.71 -19.64 27.33
C ALA A 239 39.88 -18.41 27.75
N GLN A 240 40.21 -17.24 27.21
CA GLN A 240 39.42 -16.01 27.40
C GLN A 240 37.95 -16.28 27.06
N LEU A 241 37.08 -16.16 28.07
CA LEU A 241 35.63 -16.17 27.89
C LEU A 241 35.24 -15.07 26.89
N PRO A 242 34.42 -15.41 25.88
CA PRO A 242 34.11 -14.46 24.81
C PRO A 242 33.26 -13.31 25.38
N GLY A 243 33.76 -12.08 25.26
CA GLY A 243 33.12 -10.83 25.70
C GLY A 243 31.87 -10.48 24.87
N LEU A 244 31.73 -9.22 24.42
CA LEU A 244 30.53 -8.79 23.66
C LEU A 244 30.20 -9.66 22.44
N ILE A 245 31.24 -10.19 21.78
CA ILE A 245 31.14 -11.04 20.59
C ILE A 245 30.28 -12.28 20.84
N TRP A 246 30.30 -12.83 22.06
CA TRP A 246 29.46 -13.99 22.39
C TRP A 246 27.97 -13.67 22.26
N TYR A 247 27.55 -12.50 22.76
CA TYR A 247 26.16 -12.07 22.70
C TYR A 247 25.73 -11.75 21.27
N CYS A 248 26.62 -11.13 20.48
CA CYS A 248 26.40 -10.99 19.04
C CYS A 248 26.16 -12.35 18.38
N ARG A 249 26.99 -13.37 18.69
CA ARG A 249 26.82 -14.73 18.17
C ARG A 249 25.48 -15.35 18.57
N VAL A 250 25.10 -15.25 19.84
CA VAL A 250 23.81 -15.78 20.31
C VAL A 250 22.64 -15.11 19.58
N LEU A 251 22.68 -13.78 19.40
CA LEU A 251 21.64 -13.05 18.68
C LEU A 251 21.62 -13.38 17.18
N VAL A 252 22.78 -13.57 16.55
CA VAL A 252 22.87 -14.02 15.16
C VAL A 252 22.28 -15.43 14.99
N VAL A 253 22.58 -16.36 15.90
CA VAL A 253 22.00 -17.70 15.90
C VAL A 253 20.49 -17.63 16.10
N LEU A 254 20.01 -16.83 17.07
CA LEU A 254 18.58 -16.62 17.30
C LEU A 254 17.88 -16.03 16.06
N LEU A 255 18.49 -15.04 15.43
CA LEU A 255 17.99 -14.44 14.20
C LEU A 255 17.94 -15.47 13.07
N GLY A 256 18.97 -16.31 12.93
CA GLY A 256 19.01 -17.41 11.97
C GLY A 256 17.88 -18.44 12.19
N LEU A 257 17.61 -18.79 13.45
CA LEU A 257 16.48 -19.68 13.80
C LEU A 257 15.13 -19.05 13.44
N LEU A 258 14.94 -17.76 13.71
CA LEU A 258 13.71 -17.04 13.34
C LEU A 258 13.53 -17.00 11.81
N TRP A 259 14.60 -16.74 11.06
CA TRP A 259 14.56 -16.79 9.59
C TRP A 259 14.31 -18.19 9.05
N PHE A 260 14.82 -19.23 9.72
CA PHE A 260 14.53 -20.61 9.38
C PHE A 260 13.04 -20.92 9.55
N VAL A 261 12.44 -20.54 10.68
CA VAL A 261 10.98 -20.68 10.89
C VAL A 261 10.22 -19.91 9.81
N GLU A 262 10.62 -18.67 9.53
CA GLU A 262 9.98 -17.85 8.49
C GLU A 262 10.06 -18.50 7.10
N THR A 263 11.21 -19.09 6.78
CA THR A 263 11.41 -19.88 5.56
C THR A 263 10.45 -21.06 5.48
N LEU A 264 10.27 -21.82 6.56
CA LEU A 264 9.29 -22.91 6.61
C LEU A 264 7.86 -22.41 6.41
N VAL A 265 7.52 -21.25 6.98
CA VAL A 265 6.21 -20.61 6.79
C VAL A 265 6.00 -20.25 5.32
N VAL A 266 6.97 -19.62 4.66
CA VAL A 266 6.89 -19.25 3.23
C VAL A 266 6.80 -20.47 2.32
N LEU A 267 7.53 -21.56 2.62
CA LEU A 267 7.41 -22.83 1.89
C LEU A 267 6.02 -23.44 2.06
N GLY A 268 5.47 -23.40 3.28
CA GLY A 268 4.09 -23.79 3.56
C GLY A 268 3.08 -22.94 2.76
N MET A 269 3.25 -21.62 2.74
CA MET A 269 2.43 -20.71 1.95
C MET A 269 2.50 -21.04 0.46
N PHE A 270 3.68 -21.34 -0.08
CA PHE A 270 3.85 -21.73 -1.47
C PHE A 270 3.08 -23.02 -1.80
N GLY A 271 3.16 -24.04 -0.93
CA GLY A 271 2.37 -25.27 -1.06
C GLY A 271 0.86 -24.99 -1.05
N CYS A 272 0.39 -24.20 -0.09
CA CYS A 272 -1.01 -23.77 -0.02
C CYS A 272 -1.46 -22.98 -1.26
N TRP A 273 -0.60 -22.09 -1.77
CA TRP A 273 -0.86 -21.31 -2.98
C TRP A 273 -1.01 -22.20 -4.22
N ILE A 274 -0.12 -23.18 -4.42
CA ILE A 274 -0.24 -24.15 -5.52
C ILE A 274 -1.58 -24.87 -5.44
N VAL A 275 -1.92 -25.44 -4.28
CA VAL A 275 -3.15 -26.21 -4.09
C VAL A 275 -4.39 -25.32 -4.29
N ALA A 276 -4.38 -24.10 -3.74
CA ALA A 276 -5.49 -23.16 -3.85
C ALA A 276 -5.76 -22.74 -5.31
N ARG A 277 -4.74 -22.66 -6.16
CA ARG A 277 -4.90 -22.31 -7.59
C ARG A 277 -5.71 -23.33 -8.40
N PHE A 278 -5.80 -24.58 -7.92
CA PHE A 278 -6.62 -25.61 -8.54
C PHE A 278 -8.09 -25.57 -8.08
N HIS A 279 -8.43 -24.73 -7.09
CA HIS A 279 -9.82 -24.60 -6.67
C HIS A 279 -10.65 -23.85 -7.73
N PRO A 280 -11.79 -24.42 -8.20
CA PRO A 280 -12.50 -23.91 -9.38
C PRO A 280 -13.13 -22.52 -9.18
N ARG A 281 -13.44 -22.16 -7.92
CA ARG A 281 -14.04 -20.86 -7.57
C ARG A 281 -13.04 -19.84 -7.05
N ALA A 282 -11.77 -20.21 -6.87
CA ALA A 282 -10.79 -19.28 -6.31
C ALA A 282 -10.29 -18.32 -7.39
N ASN A 283 -10.22 -17.03 -7.05
CA ASN A 283 -9.63 -16.04 -7.94
C ASN A 283 -8.10 -16.19 -7.93
N ARG A 284 -7.55 -16.68 -9.05
CA ARG A 284 -6.11 -16.93 -9.20
C ARG A 284 -5.26 -15.67 -9.04
N ALA A 285 -5.75 -14.51 -9.49
CA ALA A 285 -5.03 -13.25 -9.35
C ALA A 285 -4.93 -12.82 -7.88
N ALA A 286 -6.03 -12.97 -7.13
CA ALA A 286 -6.08 -12.74 -5.69
C ALA A 286 -5.07 -13.64 -4.95
N LEU A 287 -5.07 -14.95 -5.25
CA LEU A 287 -4.13 -15.90 -4.66
C LEU A 287 -2.67 -15.54 -4.94
N ASN A 288 -2.35 -15.03 -6.13
CA ASN A 288 -1.00 -14.55 -6.43
C ASN A 288 -0.63 -13.37 -5.52
N VAL A 289 -1.50 -12.39 -5.34
CA VAL A 289 -1.24 -11.24 -4.44
C VAL A 289 -1.09 -11.71 -2.99
N ALA A 290 -1.94 -12.63 -2.55
CA ALA A 290 -1.92 -13.21 -1.20
C ALA A 290 -0.59 -13.87 -0.85
N PHE A 291 0.03 -14.56 -1.81
CA PHE A 291 1.34 -15.19 -1.64
C PHE A 291 2.51 -14.22 -1.87
N LEU A 292 2.46 -13.44 -2.95
CA LEU A 292 3.59 -12.64 -3.40
C LEU A 292 3.87 -11.44 -2.50
N LEU A 293 2.86 -10.82 -1.89
CA LEU A 293 3.11 -9.67 -1.01
C LEU A 293 3.86 -10.06 0.27
N PRO A 294 3.48 -11.12 1.01
CA PRO A 294 4.29 -11.61 2.12
C PRO A 294 5.66 -12.12 1.67
N ALA A 295 5.74 -12.87 0.56
CA ALA A 295 7.02 -13.34 0.02
C ALA A 295 7.96 -12.18 -0.36
N LEU A 296 7.41 -11.10 -0.94
CA LEU A 296 8.13 -9.87 -1.23
C LEU A 296 8.60 -9.20 0.06
N ALA A 297 7.76 -9.12 1.09
CA ALA A 297 8.16 -8.56 2.37
C ALA A 297 9.31 -9.36 3.00
N VAL A 298 9.22 -10.69 3.01
CA VAL A 298 10.30 -11.60 3.45
C VAL A 298 11.55 -11.36 2.61
N GLY A 299 11.44 -11.27 1.29
CA GLY A 299 12.56 -11.02 0.38
C GLY A 299 13.23 -9.67 0.63
N ILE A 300 12.45 -8.60 0.74
CA ILE A 300 12.94 -7.24 1.02
C ILE A 300 13.61 -7.21 2.39
N TRP A 301 12.98 -7.71 3.44
CA TRP A 301 13.58 -7.71 4.78
C TRP A 301 14.79 -8.61 4.89
N GLY A 302 14.71 -9.79 4.26
CA GLY A 302 15.79 -10.75 4.15
C GLY A 302 17.00 -10.17 3.43
N GLN A 303 16.81 -9.23 2.49
CA GLN A 303 17.89 -8.51 1.81
C GLN A 303 18.35 -7.27 2.58
N CYS A 304 17.43 -6.39 2.96
CA CYS A 304 17.74 -5.11 3.58
C CYS A 304 18.54 -5.28 4.88
N MET A 305 18.20 -6.27 5.71
CA MET A 305 18.87 -6.46 7.00
C MET A 305 20.34 -6.89 6.86
N PRO A 306 20.67 -7.99 6.15
CA PRO A 306 22.06 -8.35 5.87
C PRO A 306 22.80 -7.23 5.13
N LEU A 307 22.17 -6.53 4.20
CA LEU A 307 22.83 -5.46 3.47
C LEU A 307 23.21 -4.27 4.34
N LEU A 308 22.32 -3.83 5.23
CA LEU A 308 22.65 -2.83 6.24
C LEU A 308 23.79 -3.32 7.13
N TRP A 309 23.79 -4.60 7.47
CA TRP A 309 24.79 -5.23 8.31
C TRP A 309 26.18 -5.29 7.67
N VAL A 310 26.27 -5.73 6.43
CA VAL A 310 27.52 -5.78 5.67
C VAL A 310 28.01 -4.36 5.36
N SER A 311 27.11 -3.45 4.99
CA SER A 311 27.48 -2.05 4.79
C SER A 311 28.07 -1.44 6.07
N ALA A 312 27.55 -1.82 7.24
CA ALA A 312 28.16 -1.45 8.52
C ALA A 312 29.52 -2.10 8.74
N LYS A 313 29.70 -3.40 8.43
CA LYS A 313 30.99 -4.10 8.51
C LYS A 313 32.07 -3.40 7.67
N GLU A 314 31.77 -3.15 6.40
CA GLU A 314 32.73 -2.63 5.40
C GLU A 314 32.92 -1.12 5.52
N GLY A 315 31.87 -0.37 5.83
CA GLY A 315 31.95 1.09 5.98
C GLY A 315 32.70 1.53 7.24
N ILE A 316 32.81 0.65 8.24
CA ILE A 316 33.49 0.95 9.50
C ILE A 316 34.85 0.24 9.48
N VAL A 317 35.88 0.94 8.98
CA VAL A 317 37.27 0.43 8.82
C VAL A 317 37.77 -0.33 10.06
N LYS A 318 37.41 0.12 11.27
CA LYS A 318 37.81 -0.53 12.53
C LYS A 318 37.14 -1.88 12.81
N LEU A 319 36.00 -2.20 12.20
CA LEU A 319 35.37 -3.52 12.32
C LEU A 319 36.15 -4.59 11.54
N VAL A 320 36.73 -4.20 10.41
CA VAL A 320 37.57 -5.08 9.57
C VAL A 320 38.83 -5.51 10.32
N GLU A 321 39.38 -4.65 11.19
CA GLU A 321 40.57 -4.97 11.99
C GLU A 321 40.31 -6.03 13.09
N LEU A 322 39.05 -6.28 13.43
CA LEU A 322 38.65 -7.26 14.44
C LEU A 322 38.47 -8.65 13.82
N LYS A 323 39.55 -9.40 13.59
CA LYS A 323 39.52 -10.75 12.98
C LYS A 323 38.45 -11.72 13.54
N LYS A 324 38.17 -11.65 14.85
CA LYS A 324 37.11 -12.47 15.49
C LYS A 324 35.71 -12.05 15.08
N PHE A 325 35.51 -10.74 14.90
CA PHE A 325 34.27 -10.15 14.43
C PHE A 325 34.11 -10.38 12.94
N GLU A 326 35.18 -10.19 12.15
CA GLU A 326 35.24 -10.54 10.74
C GLU A 326 34.79 -11.99 10.51
N LYS A 327 35.35 -12.97 11.23
CA LYS A 327 34.94 -14.39 11.11
C LYS A 327 33.45 -14.61 11.37
N LEU A 328 32.89 -13.99 12.42
CA LEU A 328 31.46 -14.11 12.75
C LEU A 328 30.57 -13.57 11.62
N PHE A 329 31.05 -12.56 10.90
CA PHE A 329 30.34 -11.97 9.78
C PHE A 329 30.55 -12.81 8.52
N ASP A 330 31.76 -13.30 8.30
CA ASP A 330 32.09 -14.15 7.17
C ASP A 330 31.33 -15.47 7.18
N GLU A 331 31.01 -16.00 8.36
CA GLU A 331 30.08 -17.13 8.53
C GLU A 331 28.64 -16.77 8.10
N ALA A 332 28.21 -15.51 8.23
CA ALA A 332 26.90 -15.04 7.78
C ALA A 332 26.88 -14.57 6.29
N ILE A 333 28.05 -14.30 5.70
CA ILE A 333 28.21 -13.74 4.34
C ILE A 333 27.69 -14.63 3.19
N PRO A 334 27.78 -15.98 3.21
CA PRO A 334 27.28 -16.79 2.10
C PRO A 334 25.83 -16.50 1.75
N MET A 335 25.00 -16.15 2.75
CA MET A 335 23.58 -15.84 2.56
C MET A 335 23.35 -14.57 1.74
N LEU A 336 24.24 -13.57 1.83
CA LEU A 336 24.15 -12.34 1.04
C LEU A 336 24.40 -12.57 -0.46
N GLY A 337 25.21 -13.58 -0.80
CA GLY A 337 25.58 -13.85 -2.18
C GLY A 337 24.38 -14.38 -2.95
N VAL A 338 23.62 -15.28 -2.31
CA VAL A 338 22.32 -15.77 -2.79
C VAL A 338 21.40 -14.58 -3.06
N GLN A 339 21.24 -13.73 -2.05
CA GLN A 339 20.30 -12.64 -2.04
C GLN A 339 20.63 -11.57 -3.09
N PHE A 340 21.91 -11.24 -3.27
CA PHE A 340 22.36 -10.32 -4.30
C PHE A 340 22.11 -10.86 -5.69
N MET A 341 22.42 -12.14 -5.95
CA MET A 341 22.13 -12.76 -7.25
C MET A 341 20.64 -12.77 -7.57
N MET A 342 19.78 -13.03 -6.57
CA MET A 342 18.33 -12.90 -6.73
C MET A 342 17.90 -11.46 -7.01
N ALA A 343 18.45 -10.49 -6.28
CA ALA A 343 18.15 -9.08 -6.49
C ALA A 343 18.54 -8.63 -7.91
N LEU A 344 19.69 -9.09 -8.41
CA LEU A 344 20.12 -8.85 -9.79
C LEU A 344 19.18 -9.49 -10.81
N ALA A 345 18.78 -10.75 -10.60
CA ALA A 345 17.83 -11.42 -11.49
C ALA A 345 16.47 -10.71 -11.54
N MET A 346 15.93 -10.32 -10.38
CA MET A 346 14.69 -9.54 -10.28
C MET A 346 14.83 -8.17 -10.93
N THR A 347 15.95 -7.48 -10.72
CA THR A 347 16.23 -6.18 -11.32
C THR A 347 16.33 -6.29 -12.84
N ALA A 348 17.08 -7.26 -13.36
CA ALA A 348 17.22 -7.50 -14.79
C ALA A 348 15.86 -7.80 -15.46
N MET A 349 15.03 -8.65 -14.83
CA MET A 349 13.68 -8.93 -15.31
C MET A 349 12.80 -7.66 -15.28
N THR A 350 12.83 -6.91 -14.17
CA THR A 350 12.04 -5.67 -14.03
C THR A 350 12.44 -4.64 -15.06
N VAL A 351 13.75 -4.43 -15.29
CA VAL A 351 14.27 -3.53 -16.32
C VAL A 351 13.88 -4.00 -17.71
N GLY A 352 13.98 -5.30 -18.01
CA GLY A 352 13.56 -5.86 -19.29
C GLY A 352 12.06 -5.62 -19.57
N LEU A 353 11.20 -5.89 -18.58
CA LEU A 353 9.77 -5.62 -18.66
C LEU A 353 9.46 -4.12 -18.76
N LEU A 354 10.20 -3.28 -18.03
CA LEU A 354 10.03 -1.83 -18.10
C LEU A 354 10.42 -1.28 -19.48
N VAL A 355 11.53 -1.75 -20.06
CA VAL A 355 11.95 -1.38 -21.43
C VAL A 355 10.90 -1.84 -22.44
N GLN A 356 10.37 -3.06 -22.30
CA GLN A 356 9.29 -3.57 -23.15
C GLN A 356 8.01 -2.72 -23.01
N TYR A 357 7.64 -2.36 -21.78
CA TYR A 357 6.51 -1.49 -21.48
C TYR A 357 6.69 -0.11 -22.12
N LEU A 358 7.84 0.53 -21.92
CA LEU A 358 8.13 1.86 -22.48
C LEU A 358 8.14 1.85 -24.01
N ARG A 359 8.68 0.79 -24.63
CA ARG A 359 8.64 0.61 -26.10
C ARG A 359 7.22 0.49 -26.61
N LYS A 360 6.38 -0.31 -25.97
CA LYS A 360 4.95 -0.44 -26.35
C LYS A 360 4.18 0.86 -26.11
N ARG A 361 4.44 1.52 -24.98
CA ARG A 361 3.84 2.81 -24.63
C ARG A 361 4.17 3.91 -25.62
N ALA A 362 5.37 3.91 -26.20
CA ALA A 362 5.76 4.92 -27.20
C ALA A 362 4.97 4.82 -28.52
N VAL A 363 4.35 3.68 -28.80
CA VAL A 363 3.62 3.40 -30.05
C VAL A 363 2.10 3.46 -29.85
N ILE A 364 1.61 3.36 -28.62
CA ILE A 364 0.17 3.30 -28.35
C ILE A 364 -0.50 4.67 -28.54
N ASN A 365 -1.66 4.65 -29.17
CA ASN A 365 -2.57 5.78 -29.36
C ASN A 365 -4.03 5.27 -29.33
N CYS A 366 -5.02 6.17 -29.47
CA CYS A 366 -6.43 5.78 -29.45
C CYS A 366 -6.81 4.82 -30.59
N ASP A 367 -6.23 4.98 -31.78
CA ASP A 367 -6.51 4.13 -32.94
C ASP A 367 -6.04 2.70 -32.72
N THR A 368 -4.78 2.51 -32.33
CA THR A 368 -4.20 1.20 -32.00
C THR A 368 -4.92 0.55 -30.83
N TRP A 369 -5.29 1.33 -29.81
CA TRP A 369 -6.09 0.83 -28.69
C TRP A 369 -7.46 0.32 -29.15
N SER A 370 -8.15 1.04 -30.04
CA SER A 370 -9.44 0.62 -30.59
C SER A 370 -9.36 -0.67 -31.43
N GLN A 371 -8.20 -0.94 -32.02
CA GLN A 371 -7.90 -2.19 -32.74
C GLN A 371 -7.60 -3.37 -31.80
N GLY A 372 -7.58 -3.13 -30.48
CA GLY A 372 -7.37 -4.15 -29.45
C GLY A 372 -5.93 -4.24 -28.95
N ASP A 373 -5.00 -3.41 -29.45
CA ASP A 373 -3.65 -3.35 -28.92
C ASP A 373 -3.66 -2.69 -27.53
N ARG A 374 -3.23 -3.43 -26.51
CA ARG A 374 -3.18 -2.92 -25.13
C ARG A 374 -1.75 -2.92 -24.60
N VAL A 375 -1.39 -1.87 -23.88
CA VAL A 375 -0.11 -1.82 -23.16
C VAL A 375 -0.14 -2.86 -22.02
N PRO A 376 0.87 -3.75 -21.90
CA PRO A 376 0.92 -4.72 -20.82
C PRO A 376 1.05 -4.00 -19.48
N ARG A 377 0.35 -4.49 -18.46
CA ARG A 377 0.43 -3.91 -17.11
C ARG A 377 1.70 -4.34 -16.41
N LEU A 378 2.49 -3.36 -15.97
CA LEU A 378 3.70 -3.63 -15.19
C LEU A 378 3.35 -4.17 -13.80
N LEU A 379 2.33 -3.59 -13.13
CA LEU A 379 1.90 -3.98 -11.78
C LEU A 379 1.37 -5.41 -11.71
N VAL A 380 0.73 -5.88 -12.78
CA VAL A 380 0.02 -7.17 -12.85
C VAL A 380 0.80 -8.19 -13.68
N HIS A 381 2.08 -7.93 -14.01
CA HIS A 381 2.78 -8.74 -14.99
C HIS A 381 3.07 -10.16 -14.45
N PRO A 382 2.51 -11.23 -15.05
CA PRO A 382 2.69 -12.59 -14.54
C PRO A 382 4.16 -13.02 -14.51
N ALA A 383 4.98 -12.56 -15.47
CA ALA A 383 6.40 -12.89 -15.47
C ALA A 383 7.13 -12.28 -14.26
N LEU A 384 6.82 -11.04 -13.87
CA LEU A 384 7.44 -10.41 -12.69
C LEU A 384 7.05 -11.16 -11.41
N GLN A 385 5.76 -11.50 -11.30
CA GLN A 385 5.21 -12.30 -10.22
C GLN A 385 5.90 -13.68 -10.11
N MET A 386 6.03 -14.39 -11.23
CA MET A 386 6.69 -15.69 -11.29
C MET A 386 8.18 -15.59 -10.98
N THR A 387 8.88 -14.58 -11.52
CA THR A 387 10.30 -14.35 -11.23
C THR A 387 10.51 -14.08 -9.74
N LEU A 388 9.67 -13.24 -9.12
CA LEU A 388 9.74 -12.98 -7.68
C LEU A 388 9.51 -14.26 -6.86
N GLY A 389 8.47 -15.03 -7.19
CA GLY A 389 8.17 -16.31 -6.52
C GLY A 389 9.32 -17.31 -6.66
N ILE A 390 9.80 -17.54 -7.89
CA ILE A 390 10.89 -18.47 -8.19
C ILE A 390 12.19 -18.02 -7.50
N CYS A 391 12.55 -16.73 -7.58
CA CYS A 391 13.74 -16.21 -6.91
C CYS A 391 13.65 -16.44 -5.41
N THR A 392 12.50 -16.14 -4.79
CA THR A 392 12.30 -16.32 -3.35
C THR A 392 12.49 -17.79 -2.95
N ILE A 393 11.90 -18.72 -3.70
CA ILE A 393 12.01 -20.16 -3.42
C ILE A 393 13.45 -20.64 -3.59
N ILE A 394 14.10 -20.33 -4.72
CA ILE A 394 15.50 -20.70 -4.96
C ILE A 394 16.38 -20.13 -3.87
N GLY A 395 16.17 -18.87 -3.48
CA GLY A 395 16.89 -18.21 -2.43
C GLY A 395 16.80 -18.94 -1.10
N VAL A 396 15.57 -19.18 -0.67
CA VAL A 396 15.25 -19.88 0.57
C VAL A 396 15.82 -21.30 0.59
N SER A 397 15.65 -22.06 -0.50
CA SER A 397 16.19 -23.41 -0.63
C SER A 397 17.71 -23.43 -0.61
N LEU A 398 18.36 -22.48 -1.26
CA LEU A 398 19.82 -22.38 -1.30
C LEU A 398 20.40 -22.02 0.08
N VAL A 399 19.77 -21.06 0.79
CA VAL A 399 20.10 -20.70 2.18
C VAL A 399 19.97 -21.91 3.11
N MET A 400 18.87 -22.66 2.99
CA MET A 400 18.68 -23.88 3.78
C MET A 400 19.73 -24.95 3.46
N TRP A 401 20.03 -25.17 2.17
CA TRP A 401 21.06 -26.11 1.74
C TRP A 401 22.44 -25.76 2.31
N ILE A 402 22.87 -24.50 2.17
CA ILE A 402 24.15 -24.01 2.70
C ILE A 402 24.22 -24.24 4.21
N SER A 403 23.14 -23.94 4.93
CA SER A 403 23.07 -24.13 6.38
C SER A 403 23.19 -25.61 6.78
N ILE A 404 22.63 -26.53 6.00
CA ILE A 404 22.74 -27.98 6.23
C ILE A 404 24.17 -28.46 5.95
N VAL A 405 24.77 -28.04 4.84
CA VAL A 405 26.13 -28.42 4.46
C VAL A 405 27.15 -27.93 5.50
N GLU A 406 27.04 -26.69 5.95
CA GLU A 406 27.93 -26.13 6.97
C GLU A 406 27.82 -26.87 8.31
N ASN A 407 26.59 -27.18 8.75
CA ASN A 407 26.37 -27.99 9.96
C ASN A 407 26.88 -29.43 9.85
N SER A 408 26.99 -29.97 8.63
CA SER A 408 27.55 -31.31 8.40
C SER A 408 29.08 -31.37 8.53
N GLY A 409 29.76 -30.22 8.71
CA GLY A 409 31.22 -30.15 8.75
C GLY A 409 31.90 -30.29 7.39
N SER A 410 31.12 -30.33 6.31
CA SER A 410 31.65 -30.37 4.94
C SER A 410 32.17 -28.99 4.56
N SER A 411 33.45 -28.88 4.22
CA SER A 411 34.07 -27.61 3.82
C SER A 411 33.57 -27.19 2.42
N TRP A 412 32.53 -26.36 2.40
CA TRP A 412 31.98 -25.78 1.17
C TRP A 412 32.98 -24.90 0.40
N GLU A 413 34.06 -24.47 1.05
CA GLU A 413 35.09 -23.56 0.48
C GLU A 413 35.74 -24.07 -0.81
N SER A 414 35.73 -25.38 -1.05
CA SER A 414 36.31 -25.98 -2.27
C SER A 414 35.39 -25.97 -3.49
N ASP A 415 34.09 -25.72 -3.30
CA ASP A 415 33.11 -25.78 -4.38
C ASP A 415 33.11 -24.51 -5.24
N ARG A 416 32.95 -24.68 -6.56
CA ARG A 416 32.82 -23.56 -7.51
C ARG A 416 31.69 -22.60 -7.13
N LEU A 417 30.61 -23.13 -6.57
CA LEU A 417 29.48 -22.35 -6.10
C LEU A 417 29.91 -21.42 -4.95
N SER A 418 30.77 -21.89 -4.04
CA SER A 418 31.30 -21.06 -2.96
C SER A 418 32.09 -19.87 -3.47
N ASN A 419 33.00 -20.13 -4.40
CA ASN A 419 33.78 -19.08 -5.04
C ASN A 419 32.90 -18.06 -5.77
N LEU A 420 31.86 -18.52 -6.49
CA LEU A 420 30.90 -17.64 -7.15
C LEU A 420 30.16 -16.75 -6.14
N MET A 421 29.70 -17.33 -5.03
CA MET A 421 28.97 -16.60 -3.98
C MET A 421 29.87 -15.62 -3.23
N GLY A 422 31.10 -16.01 -2.91
CA GLY A 422 32.11 -15.12 -2.34
C GLY A 422 32.43 -13.94 -3.26
N MET A 423 32.52 -14.18 -4.57
CA MET A 423 32.65 -13.09 -5.56
C MET A 423 31.39 -12.20 -5.59
N ALA A 424 30.20 -12.80 -5.67
CA ALA A 424 28.94 -12.06 -5.68
C ALA A 424 28.82 -11.13 -4.46
N ASN A 425 29.24 -11.59 -3.28
CA ASN A 425 29.27 -10.79 -2.06
C ASN A 425 30.18 -9.56 -2.15
N LYS A 426 31.41 -9.74 -2.67
CA LYS A 426 32.34 -8.63 -2.87
C LYS A 426 31.75 -7.56 -3.79
N TYR A 427 31.11 -7.98 -4.88
CA TYR A 427 30.44 -7.07 -5.80
C TYR A 427 29.13 -6.49 -5.25
N ALA A 428 28.42 -7.22 -4.39
CA ALA A 428 27.18 -6.77 -3.77
C ALA A 428 27.41 -5.45 -3.04
N ILE A 429 28.45 -5.37 -2.21
CA ILE A 429 28.78 -4.15 -1.47
C ILE A 429 29.08 -2.98 -2.42
N ALA A 430 29.94 -3.24 -3.43
CA ALA A 430 30.38 -2.22 -4.38
C ALA A 430 29.21 -1.68 -5.24
N VAL A 431 28.21 -2.50 -5.53
CA VAL A 431 27.03 -2.10 -6.33
C VAL A 431 25.93 -1.50 -5.44
N LEU A 432 25.69 -2.08 -4.27
CA LEU A 432 24.54 -1.72 -3.43
C LEU A 432 24.75 -0.44 -2.65
N MET A 433 25.99 -0.05 -2.29
CA MET A 433 26.22 1.24 -1.66
C MET A 433 25.87 2.42 -2.60
N PRO A 434 26.35 2.47 -3.86
CA PRO A 434 25.89 3.45 -4.83
C PRO A 434 24.39 3.35 -5.12
N LEU A 435 23.85 2.14 -5.27
CA LEU A 435 22.41 1.94 -5.52
C LEU A 435 21.57 2.48 -4.36
N GLY A 436 21.98 2.24 -3.11
CA GLY A 436 21.35 2.77 -1.91
C GLY A 436 21.37 4.30 -1.90
N GLY A 437 22.51 4.92 -2.27
CA GLY A 437 22.62 6.37 -2.46
C GLY A 437 21.68 6.90 -3.55
N ILE A 438 21.59 6.22 -4.70
CA ILE A 438 20.67 6.55 -5.79
C ILE A 438 19.22 6.43 -5.33
N VAL A 439 18.86 5.34 -4.63
CA VAL A 439 17.52 5.14 -4.08
C VAL A 439 17.18 6.26 -3.12
N LEU A 440 18.06 6.61 -2.18
CA LEU A 440 17.86 7.74 -1.25
C LEU A 440 17.68 9.08 -2.00
N PHE A 441 18.43 9.30 -3.07
CA PHE A 441 18.29 10.49 -3.92
C PHE A 441 16.99 10.51 -4.73
N LEU A 442 16.49 9.34 -5.15
CA LEU A 442 15.24 9.17 -5.88
C LEU A 442 14.01 9.08 -4.96
N LEU A 443 14.16 8.81 -3.67
CA LEU A 443 13.05 8.68 -2.71
C LEU A 443 12.05 9.84 -2.78
N PRO A 444 12.46 11.13 -2.88
CA PRO A 444 11.51 12.23 -3.03
C PRO A 444 10.67 12.15 -4.32
N LYS A 445 11.27 11.65 -5.41
CA LYS A 445 10.58 11.46 -6.71
C LYS A 445 9.66 10.24 -6.70
N MET A 446 9.95 9.25 -5.86
CA MET A 446 9.12 8.05 -5.68
C MET A 446 7.88 8.30 -4.80
N ARG A 447 7.75 9.49 -4.20
CA ARG A 447 6.64 9.81 -3.31
C ARG A 447 5.27 9.52 -3.92
N GLY A 448 5.02 9.96 -5.15
CA GLY A 448 3.72 9.71 -5.80
C GLY A 448 3.39 8.22 -5.94
N VAL A 449 4.41 7.38 -6.17
CA VAL A 449 4.24 5.92 -6.20
C VAL A 449 3.91 5.38 -4.81
N PHE A 450 4.58 5.88 -3.77
CA PHE A 450 4.30 5.49 -2.39
C PHE A 450 2.91 5.92 -1.94
N ASP A 451 2.46 7.12 -2.30
CA ASP A 451 1.10 7.56 -2.03
C ASP A 451 0.10 6.59 -2.70
N ILE A 452 0.29 6.21 -3.97
CA ILE A 452 -0.59 5.25 -4.69
C ILE A 452 -0.67 3.91 -3.96
N ILE A 453 0.47 3.34 -3.58
CA ILE A 453 0.50 2.06 -2.87
C ILE A 453 -0.14 2.20 -1.49
N LEU A 454 0.13 3.30 -0.80
CA LEU A 454 -0.37 3.56 0.54
C LEU A 454 -1.90 3.71 0.53
N ASP A 455 -2.48 4.26 -0.52
CA ASP A 455 -3.93 4.39 -0.65
C ASP A 455 -4.61 3.04 -0.83
N VAL A 456 -4.07 2.16 -1.66
CA VAL A 456 -4.55 0.77 -1.77
C VAL A 456 -4.43 0.05 -0.41
N VAL A 457 -3.31 0.23 0.28
CA VAL A 457 -3.10 -0.32 1.63
C VAL A 457 -4.12 0.23 2.64
N ASN A 458 -4.37 1.54 2.60
CA ASN A 458 -5.30 2.23 3.49
C ASN A 458 -6.75 1.85 3.22
N HIS A 459 -7.09 1.59 1.96
CA HIS A 459 -8.41 1.12 1.56
C HIS A 459 -8.76 -0.22 2.21
N PHE A 460 -7.79 -1.13 2.26
CA PHE A 460 -7.93 -2.43 2.93
C PHE A 460 -7.52 -2.41 4.41
N TYR A 461 -7.22 -1.25 4.99
CA TYR A 461 -6.85 -1.13 6.38
C TYR A 461 -8.06 -1.26 7.30
N PHE A 462 -8.19 -2.42 7.95
CA PHE A 462 -9.26 -2.69 8.92
C PHE A 462 -8.79 -2.57 10.37
N ARG A 463 -9.74 -2.26 11.27
CA ARG A 463 -9.57 -2.31 12.73
C ARG A 463 -10.72 -3.10 13.36
N ALA A 464 -10.44 -3.84 14.42
CA ALA A 464 -11.49 -4.42 15.26
C ALA A 464 -12.40 -3.32 15.83
N THR A 465 -13.71 -3.49 15.71
CA THR A 465 -14.75 -2.47 15.99
C THR A 465 -15.22 -2.44 17.44
N GLN A 466 -15.17 -3.55 18.17
CA GLN A 466 -15.69 -3.59 19.53
C GLN A 466 -14.62 -3.18 20.54
N ILE A 467 -14.96 -2.26 21.45
CA ILE A 467 -14.08 -1.83 22.56
C ILE A 467 -13.83 -2.98 23.55
N LYS A 468 -14.80 -3.90 23.75
CA LYS A 468 -14.59 -5.10 24.57
C LYS A 468 -13.57 -6.06 23.94
N ASP A 469 -13.69 -6.33 22.64
CA ASP A 469 -12.68 -7.12 21.90
C ASP A 469 -11.33 -6.37 21.81
N ALA A 470 -11.33 -5.04 21.84
CA ALA A 470 -10.10 -4.24 21.87
C ALA A 470 -9.44 -4.12 23.26
N LEU A 471 -10.14 -4.50 24.34
CA LEU A 471 -9.66 -4.48 25.71
C LEU A 471 -9.27 -5.87 26.22
N ASP A 472 -9.92 -6.94 25.73
CA ASP A 472 -9.63 -8.33 26.13
C ASP A 472 -8.73 -9.09 25.14
N ASP A 473 -8.63 -8.68 23.85
CA ASP A 473 -7.73 -9.32 22.89
C ASP A 473 -6.56 -8.40 22.49
N ASP A 474 -5.37 -8.72 23.01
CA ASP A 474 -4.07 -8.19 22.55
C ASP A 474 -3.76 -8.57 21.08
N ASP A 475 -4.62 -9.38 20.46
CA ASP A 475 -4.54 -9.80 19.09
C ASP A 475 -5.42 -8.99 18.13
N GLU A 476 -4.82 -8.04 17.39
CA GLU A 476 -5.38 -7.33 16.22
C GLU A 476 -5.92 -8.28 15.11
N PHE A 477 -5.75 -9.57 15.31
CA PHE A 477 -6.04 -10.66 14.39
C PHE A 477 -6.90 -11.77 15.01
N ASP A 478 -7.24 -11.70 16.30
CA ASP A 478 -8.38 -12.45 16.87
C ASP A 478 -9.68 -11.66 16.65
N ILE A 479 -9.80 -11.05 15.46
CA ILE A 479 -11.10 -10.86 14.86
C ILE A 479 -11.63 -12.28 14.69
N ARG A 480 -12.43 -12.75 15.65
CA ARG A 480 -13.07 -14.06 15.57
C ARG A 480 -13.62 -14.23 14.16
N GLU A 481 -13.47 -15.40 13.54
CA GLU A 481 -14.09 -15.72 12.25
C GLU A 481 -15.59 -15.34 12.25
N SER A 482 -16.25 -15.31 13.41
CA SER A 482 -17.61 -14.82 13.60
C SER A 482 -17.85 -13.36 13.18
N THR A 483 -16.86 -12.45 13.27
CA THR A 483 -17.01 -11.06 12.81
C THR A 483 -16.99 -10.97 11.28
N PHE A 484 -16.33 -11.93 10.62
CA PHE A 484 -16.39 -12.15 9.17
C PHE A 484 -17.74 -12.74 8.76
N GLU A 485 -18.21 -13.78 9.47
CA GLU A 485 -19.53 -14.39 9.23
C GLU A 485 -20.69 -13.41 9.47
N ALA A 486 -20.51 -12.44 10.37
CA ALA A 486 -21.48 -11.37 10.62
C ALA A 486 -21.40 -10.20 9.61
N GLY A 487 -20.46 -10.20 8.66
CA GLY A 487 -20.35 -9.18 7.62
C GLY A 487 -19.90 -7.79 8.08
N THR A 488 -19.20 -7.66 9.22
CA THR A 488 -18.88 -6.34 9.82
C THR A 488 -17.38 -6.00 9.79
N LEU A 489 -16.70 -6.25 8.67
CA LEU A 489 -15.35 -5.72 8.47
C LEU A 489 -15.40 -4.18 8.42
N TYR A 490 -14.76 -3.54 9.40
CA TYR A 490 -14.67 -2.08 9.47
C TYR A 490 -13.34 -1.61 8.90
N PHE A 491 -13.41 -1.07 7.68
CA PHE A 491 -12.26 -0.53 6.97
C PHE A 491 -12.06 0.92 7.42
N SER A 492 -11.44 1.08 8.58
CA SER A 492 -11.45 2.35 9.31
C SER A 492 -11.08 3.61 8.52
N ARG A 493 -10.17 3.53 7.54
CA ARG A 493 -9.81 4.69 6.69
C ARG A 493 -10.79 4.87 5.53
N ARG A 494 -11.08 3.80 4.79
CA ARG A 494 -12.13 3.76 3.76
C ARG A 494 -13.45 4.32 4.28
N ASP A 495 -13.93 3.83 5.42
CA ASP A 495 -15.19 4.28 6.03
C ASP A 495 -15.14 5.76 6.46
N GLN A 496 -13.97 6.27 6.85
CA GLN A 496 -13.80 7.71 7.12
C GLN A 496 -13.93 8.54 5.84
N ILE A 497 -13.34 8.09 4.73
CA ILE A 497 -13.44 8.76 3.43
C ILE A 497 -14.89 8.76 2.94
N LEU A 498 -15.55 7.60 2.93
CA LEU A 498 -16.95 7.47 2.53
C LEU A 498 -17.85 8.39 3.37
N LYS A 499 -17.63 8.44 4.70
CA LYS A 499 -18.38 9.34 5.60
C LYS A 499 -18.19 10.81 5.24
N ARG A 500 -17.00 11.25 4.83
CA ARG A 500 -16.76 12.63 4.41
C ARG A 500 -17.55 12.97 3.15
N ILE A 501 -17.56 12.08 2.15
CA ILE A 501 -18.35 12.25 0.91
C ILE A 501 -19.84 12.31 1.25
N LYS A 502 -20.35 11.36 2.05
CA LYS A 502 -21.75 11.37 2.52
C LYS A 502 -22.13 12.66 3.24
N ARG A 503 -21.24 13.20 4.08
CA ARG A 503 -21.46 14.45 4.82
C ARG A 503 -21.57 15.66 3.90
N ILE A 504 -20.72 15.72 2.86
CA ILE A 504 -20.81 16.77 1.84
C ILE A 504 -22.16 16.69 1.12
N LEU A 505 -22.55 15.50 0.69
CA LEU A 505 -23.83 15.30 -0.01
C LEU A 505 -25.03 15.65 0.88
N ALA A 506 -25.02 15.21 2.15
CA ALA A 506 -26.08 15.52 3.11
C ALA A 506 -26.15 17.03 3.42
N HIS A 507 -25.00 17.71 3.51
CA HIS A 507 -24.96 19.16 3.69
C HIS A 507 -25.70 19.90 2.57
N TYR A 508 -25.44 19.54 1.32
CA TYR A 508 -26.09 20.18 0.17
C TYR A 508 -27.55 19.78 -0.01
N ARG A 509 -27.92 18.53 0.33
CA ARG A 509 -29.34 18.13 0.42
C ARG A 509 -30.11 19.06 1.34
N ASP A 510 -29.55 19.35 2.51
CA ASP A 510 -30.24 20.13 3.55
C ASP A 510 -30.19 21.65 3.25
N GLN A 511 -29.30 22.08 2.35
CA GLN A 511 -29.09 23.50 2.04
C GLN A 511 -29.98 24.01 0.90
N TYR A 512 -30.32 23.16 -0.08
CA TYR A 512 -31.08 23.59 -1.27
C TYR A 512 -32.57 23.26 -1.16
N ASP A 513 -33.41 24.26 -1.40
CA ASP A 513 -34.87 24.08 -1.48
C ASP A 513 -35.31 23.45 -2.82
N HIS A 514 -34.46 23.53 -3.85
CA HIS A 514 -34.67 22.90 -5.16
C HIS A 514 -33.75 21.67 -5.33
N ARG A 515 -33.95 20.92 -6.42
CA ARG A 515 -33.18 19.72 -6.74
C ARG A 515 -32.16 20.03 -7.85
N PRO A 516 -30.93 20.48 -7.52
CA PRO A 516 -29.90 20.68 -8.54
C PRO A 516 -29.49 19.35 -9.18
N ASP A 517 -28.90 19.41 -10.37
CA ASP A 517 -28.23 18.25 -10.95
C ASP A 517 -26.91 18.01 -10.19
N LEU A 518 -26.64 16.75 -9.86
CA LEU A 518 -25.42 16.32 -9.18
C LEU A 518 -24.45 15.71 -10.19
N VAL A 519 -23.23 16.25 -10.25
CA VAL A 519 -22.14 15.68 -11.05
C VAL A 519 -20.99 15.29 -10.12
N MET A 520 -20.75 13.99 -9.97
CA MET A 520 -19.61 13.46 -9.21
C MET A 520 -18.44 13.27 -10.16
N VAL A 521 -17.33 13.99 -9.97
CA VAL A 521 -16.12 13.86 -10.79
C VAL A 521 -15.02 13.23 -9.95
N ALA A 522 -14.62 12.01 -10.29
CA ALA A 522 -13.70 11.22 -9.48
C ALA A 522 -12.46 10.79 -10.27
N HIS A 523 -11.28 10.80 -9.65
CA HIS A 523 -10.04 10.32 -10.26
C HIS A 523 -9.41 9.19 -9.45
N SER A 524 -8.84 8.18 -10.13
CA SER A 524 -8.05 7.11 -9.50
C SER A 524 -8.83 6.44 -8.34
N GLN A 525 -8.22 6.36 -7.14
CA GLN A 525 -8.84 5.83 -5.92
C GLN A 525 -10.18 6.49 -5.58
N GLY A 526 -10.33 7.80 -5.81
CA GLY A 526 -11.58 8.51 -5.57
C GLY A 526 -12.75 7.92 -6.35
N THR A 527 -12.49 7.23 -7.47
CA THR A 527 -13.53 6.48 -8.19
C THR A 527 -14.13 5.37 -7.33
N VAL A 528 -13.29 4.60 -6.64
CA VAL A 528 -13.72 3.49 -5.78
C VAL A 528 -14.54 4.03 -4.61
N ASP A 529 -14.07 5.12 -3.99
CA ASP A 529 -14.74 5.75 -2.86
C ASP A 529 -16.12 6.31 -3.25
N VAL A 530 -16.24 6.91 -4.44
CA VAL A 530 -17.50 7.43 -4.95
C VAL A 530 -18.49 6.32 -5.30
N ILE A 531 -18.07 5.27 -6.02
CA ILE A 531 -19.00 4.19 -6.39
C ILE A 531 -19.51 3.45 -5.16
N GLU A 532 -18.69 3.31 -4.12
CA GLU A 532 -19.12 2.69 -2.87
C GLU A 532 -20.06 3.59 -2.09
N THR A 533 -19.78 4.90 -2.05
CA THR A 533 -20.69 5.87 -1.42
C THR A 533 -22.06 5.85 -2.11
N LEU A 534 -22.08 5.87 -3.44
CA LEU A 534 -23.32 5.88 -4.22
C LEU A 534 -24.05 4.53 -4.19
N ASN A 535 -23.35 3.42 -3.92
CA ASN A 535 -23.93 2.10 -3.73
C ASN A 535 -24.41 1.84 -2.29
N ASP A 536 -24.19 2.76 -1.37
CA ASP A 536 -24.58 2.58 0.03
C ASP A 536 -26.09 2.82 0.19
N PRO A 537 -26.86 1.88 0.79
CA PRO A 537 -28.30 2.05 1.02
C PRO A 537 -28.66 3.29 1.86
N GLU A 538 -27.74 3.80 2.70
CA GLU A 538 -27.97 5.07 3.41
C GLU A 538 -28.10 6.28 2.46
N MET A 539 -27.77 6.11 1.18
CA MET A 539 -27.82 7.13 0.14
C MET A 539 -29.04 7.00 -0.79
N ASP A 540 -30.01 6.13 -0.50
CA ASP A 540 -31.24 5.97 -1.31
C ASP A 540 -32.05 7.28 -1.47
N TRP A 541 -31.85 8.25 -0.58
CA TRP A 541 -32.48 9.58 -0.65
C TRP A 541 -31.94 10.48 -1.78
N LEU A 542 -30.78 10.15 -2.39
CA LEU A 542 -30.14 10.97 -3.42
C LEU A 542 -31.09 11.26 -4.58
N ARG A 543 -31.83 10.25 -5.05
CA ARG A 543 -32.79 10.34 -6.15
C ARG A 543 -33.96 11.29 -5.88
N ASN A 544 -34.26 11.59 -4.63
CA ASN A 544 -35.31 12.53 -4.27
C ASN A 544 -34.78 13.94 -4.06
N SER A 545 -33.46 14.08 -3.89
CA SER A 545 -32.81 15.33 -3.50
C SER A 545 -32.09 16.02 -4.65
N PHE A 546 -31.68 15.27 -5.68
CA PHE A 546 -31.00 15.78 -6.86
C PHE A 546 -31.82 15.48 -8.11
N GLY A 547 -31.77 16.36 -9.12
CA GLY A 547 -32.51 16.23 -10.37
C GLY A 547 -32.03 15.02 -11.16
N LYS A 548 -30.85 15.16 -11.76
CA LYS A 548 -30.09 14.10 -12.43
C LYS A 548 -28.76 13.87 -11.73
N ILE A 549 -28.31 12.62 -11.66
CA ILE A 549 -27.03 12.23 -11.06
C ILE A 549 -26.11 11.65 -12.13
N THR A 550 -25.03 12.39 -12.41
CA THR A 550 -23.98 12.00 -13.37
C THR A 550 -22.69 11.65 -12.63
N LEU A 551 -22.10 10.50 -12.95
CA LEU A 551 -20.81 10.07 -12.45
C LEU A 551 -19.77 10.13 -13.57
N VAL A 552 -18.75 10.97 -13.40
CA VAL A 552 -17.59 11.01 -14.30
C VAL A 552 -16.37 10.46 -13.57
N THR A 553 -15.78 9.39 -14.11
CA THR A 553 -14.60 8.74 -13.52
C THR A 553 -13.39 8.90 -14.43
N MET A 554 -12.21 9.08 -13.85
CA MET A 554 -10.96 9.28 -14.57
C MET A 554 -9.89 8.32 -14.09
N GLY A 555 -9.27 7.55 -15.01
CA GLY A 555 -8.22 6.60 -14.66
C GLY A 555 -8.66 5.59 -13.58
N SER A 556 -9.89 5.09 -13.68
CA SER A 556 -10.52 4.25 -12.65
C SER A 556 -9.82 2.89 -12.46
N PRO A 557 -9.35 2.56 -11.24
CA PRO A 557 -8.74 1.25 -10.96
C PRO A 557 -9.77 0.13 -10.81
N VAL A 558 -11.08 0.41 -10.91
CA VAL A 558 -12.13 -0.53 -10.49
C VAL A 558 -12.05 -1.87 -11.22
N THR A 559 -12.17 -1.87 -12.55
CA THR A 559 -12.20 -3.14 -13.31
C THR A 559 -10.86 -3.88 -13.26
N HIS A 560 -9.80 -3.11 -13.24
CA HIS A 560 -8.49 -3.58 -13.64
C HIS A 560 -7.55 -3.90 -12.48
N LEU A 561 -7.85 -3.35 -11.31
CA LEU A 561 -7.19 -3.63 -10.05
C LEU A 561 -8.18 -4.27 -9.08
N TYR A 562 -9.30 -3.62 -8.78
CA TYR A 562 -10.21 -4.03 -7.73
C TYR A 562 -11.02 -5.29 -8.08
N GLN A 563 -11.76 -5.28 -9.19
CA GLN A 563 -12.50 -6.47 -9.66
C GLN A 563 -11.54 -7.61 -10.02
N HIS A 564 -10.35 -7.29 -10.56
CA HIS A 564 -9.35 -8.29 -10.91
C HIS A 564 -8.79 -9.05 -9.71
N TYR A 565 -8.34 -8.35 -8.66
CA TYR A 565 -7.70 -8.96 -7.49
C TYR A 565 -8.65 -9.24 -6.33
N PHE A 566 -9.75 -8.49 -6.24
CA PHE A 566 -10.67 -8.52 -5.10
C PHE A 566 -12.11 -8.71 -5.58
N GLY A 567 -12.32 -9.52 -6.63
CA GLY A 567 -13.63 -9.74 -7.24
C GLY A 567 -14.75 -10.24 -6.30
N HIS A 568 -14.40 -10.71 -5.11
CA HIS A 568 -15.35 -11.07 -4.04
C HIS A 568 -15.85 -9.86 -3.24
N PHE A 569 -15.07 -8.78 -3.15
CA PHE A 569 -15.51 -7.48 -2.62
C PHE A 569 -16.04 -6.55 -3.70
N TYR A 570 -15.50 -6.68 -4.92
CA TYR A 570 -15.87 -5.88 -6.09
C TYR A 570 -16.34 -6.83 -7.18
N PRO A 571 -17.56 -7.37 -7.08
CA PRO A 571 -18.10 -8.19 -8.15
C PRO A 571 -18.27 -7.38 -9.43
N ARG A 572 -18.56 -8.07 -10.53
CA ARG A 572 -18.87 -7.42 -11.81
C ARG A 572 -20.04 -6.46 -11.66
N PHE A 573 -20.09 -5.40 -12.46
CA PHE A 573 -21.17 -4.42 -12.38
C PHE A 573 -22.55 -5.01 -12.69
N THR A 574 -22.64 -6.16 -13.36
CA THR A 574 -23.91 -6.89 -13.54
C THR A 574 -24.46 -7.54 -12.27
N ASP A 575 -23.69 -7.58 -11.18
CA ASP A 575 -24.09 -8.20 -9.93
C ASP A 575 -25.10 -7.35 -9.15
N ARG A 576 -26.02 -7.99 -8.41
CA ARG A 576 -27.01 -7.32 -7.56
C ARG A 576 -26.38 -6.49 -6.45
N PHE A 577 -25.14 -6.79 -6.08
CA PHE A 577 -24.35 -5.97 -5.17
C PHE A 577 -24.36 -4.49 -5.56
N TRP A 578 -24.38 -4.17 -6.86
CA TRP A 578 -24.38 -2.79 -7.38
C TRP A 578 -25.78 -2.21 -7.62
N SER A 579 -26.85 -2.83 -7.10
CA SER A 579 -28.22 -2.40 -7.38
C SER A 579 -28.53 -0.98 -6.91
N THR A 580 -28.06 -0.56 -5.74
CA THR A 580 -28.20 0.82 -5.23
C THR A 580 -27.40 1.82 -6.04
N LEU A 581 -26.29 1.43 -6.65
CA LEU A 581 -25.56 2.28 -7.60
C LEU A 581 -26.35 2.47 -8.92
N HIS A 582 -26.92 1.39 -9.46
CA HIS A 582 -27.70 1.41 -10.72
C HIS A 582 -28.95 2.29 -10.64
N GLN A 583 -29.80 2.01 -9.66
CA GLN A 583 -30.00 2.91 -8.55
C GLN A 583 -29.70 4.40 -8.75
N ASN A 584 -28.81 4.91 -7.93
CA ASN A 584 -28.59 6.35 -7.76
C ASN A 584 -27.95 7.05 -8.96
N VAL A 585 -27.45 6.37 -10.00
CA VAL A 585 -26.69 6.99 -11.10
C VAL A 585 -27.43 6.88 -12.43
N ASP A 586 -27.83 8.02 -12.99
CA ASP A 586 -28.51 8.09 -14.28
C ASP A 586 -27.54 7.94 -15.46
N ARG A 587 -26.34 8.51 -15.33
CA ARG A 587 -25.30 8.53 -16.38
C ARG A 587 -23.92 8.30 -15.78
N TRP A 588 -23.14 7.41 -16.39
CA TRP A 588 -21.75 7.16 -16.01
C TRP A 588 -20.81 7.28 -17.21
N VAL A 589 -19.90 8.24 -17.14
CA VAL A 589 -18.85 8.48 -18.13
C VAL A 589 -17.49 8.11 -17.53
N ASN A 590 -16.79 7.15 -18.12
CA ASN A 590 -15.42 6.80 -17.75
C ASN A 590 -14.43 7.34 -18.79
N VAL A 591 -13.57 8.26 -18.38
CA VAL A 591 -12.48 8.80 -19.19
C VAL A 591 -11.18 8.14 -18.78
N PHE A 592 -10.42 7.60 -19.73
CA PHE A 592 -9.16 6.93 -19.42
C PHE A 592 -8.13 7.13 -20.52
N ARG A 593 -6.86 7.20 -20.12
CA ARG A 593 -5.76 7.23 -21.07
C ARG A 593 -5.38 5.83 -21.48
N VAL A 594 -5.09 5.65 -22.77
CA VAL A 594 -4.77 4.33 -23.35
C VAL A 594 -3.48 3.69 -22.78
N ASP A 595 -2.62 4.48 -22.14
CA ASP A 595 -1.38 4.04 -21.50
C ASP A 595 -1.40 4.09 -19.95
N ASP A 596 -2.58 4.33 -19.36
CA ASP A 596 -2.74 4.36 -17.92
C ASP A 596 -2.44 2.98 -17.29
N PHE A 597 -1.49 2.95 -16.36
CA PHE A 597 -1.04 1.71 -15.71
C PHE A 597 -1.91 1.32 -14.50
N VAL A 598 -2.82 2.20 -14.06
CA VAL A 598 -3.74 1.99 -12.93
C VAL A 598 -5.14 1.65 -13.44
N GLY A 599 -5.71 2.50 -14.30
CA GLY A 599 -7.12 2.41 -14.68
C GLY A 599 -7.39 2.71 -16.16
N LEU A 600 -8.04 1.76 -16.85
CA LEU A 600 -8.44 1.85 -18.27
C LEU A 600 -9.97 1.87 -18.40
N ASP A 601 -10.51 1.12 -19.36
CA ASP A 601 -11.94 0.89 -19.59
C ASP A 601 -12.60 0.25 -18.36
N ILE A 602 -13.80 0.72 -18.02
CA ILE A 602 -14.67 0.05 -17.05
C ILE A 602 -15.52 -0.99 -17.79
N ASP A 603 -15.51 -2.22 -17.30
CA ASP A 603 -16.40 -3.28 -17.79
C ASP A 603 -17.79 -3.11 -17.17
N PHE A 604 -18.66 -2.36 -17.86
CA PHE A 604 -20.06 -2.17 -17.48
C PHE A 604 -20.93 -3.43 -17.67
N GLY A 605 -20.37 -4.53 -18.21
CA GLY A 605 -21.13 -5.73 -18.53
C GLY A 605 -22.05 -5.54 -19.72
N HIS A 606 -21.49 -5.45 -20.92
CA HIS A 606 -22.29 -5.43 -22.14
C HIS A 606 -22.85 -6.83 -22.44
N LEU A 607 -24.18 -6.93 -22.58
CA LEU A 607 -24.76 -7.84 -23.58
C LEU A 607 -24.29 -7.35 -24.96
N PRO A 608 -23.99 -8.24 -25.92
CA PRO A 608 -23.40 -7.89 -27.21
C PRO A 608 -24.09 -6.68 -27.86
N GLN A 609 -23.30 -5.69 -28.29
CA GLN A 609 -23.76 -4.42 -28.90
C GLN A 609 -24.67 -4.58 -30.14
N THR A 610 -24.85 -5.80 -30.66
CA THR A 610 -25.68 -6.11 -31.83
C THR A 610 -27.20 -5.88 -31.64
N HIS A 611 -27.70 -5.62 -30.43
CA HIS A 611 -29.15 -5.42 -30.20
C HIS A 611 -29.58 -4.01 -29.75
N GLN A 612 -28.69 -3.02 -29.74
CA GLN A 612 -29.09 -1.64 -29.43
C GLN A 612 -29.99 -1.00 -30.50
N LYS A 613 -30.21 -1.70 -31.63
CA LYS A 613 -31.20 -1.37 -32.67
C LYS A 613 -32.57 -2.04 -32.51
N CYS A 614 -32.78 -2.90 -31.50
CA CYS A 614 -34.03 -3.66 -31.32
C CYS A 614 -34.88 -3.26 -30.10
N ILE A 615 -34.40 -2.34 -29.26
CA ILE A 615 -35.14 -1.91 -28.06
C ILE A 615 -36.35 -1.00 -28.39
N GLU A 616 -36.57 -0.66 -29.67
CA GLU A 616 -37.81 -0.01 -30.11
C GLU A 616 -38.97 -0.97 -30.43
N MET A 617 -38.82 -2.31 -30.30
CA MET A 617 -39.86 -3.25 -30.75
C MET A 617 -40.44 -4.26 -29.74
N GLU A 618 -40.02 -4.33 -28.48
CA GLU A 618 -40.63 -5.26 -27.51
C GLU A 618 -41.27 -4.53 -26.32
N SER A 619 -42.54 -4.15 -26.48
CA SER A 619 -43.40 -3.56 -25.44
C SER A 619 -44.57 -4.45 -25.01
N GLU A 620 -44.46 -5.79 -25.06
CA GLU A 620 -45.64 -6.64 -24.74
C GLU A 620 -45.43 -7.93 -23.90
N THR A 621 -44.26 -8.23 -23.33
CA THR A 621 -44.11 -9.50 -22.57
C THR A 621 -43.54 -9.36 -21.15
N GLY A 622 -44.45 -9.22 -20.17
CA GLY A 622 -44.29 -9.78 -18.81
C GLY A 622 -43.73 -8.84 -17.71
N PRO A 623 -44.46 -8.60 -16.60
CA PRO A 623 -44.09 -7.60 -15.59
C PRO A 623 -43.00 -7.98 -14.56
N ASN A 624 -42.17 -9.01 -14.76
CA ASN A 624 -41.35 -9.54 -13.65
C ASN A 624 -39.83 -9.70 -13.89
N GLN A 625 -39.24 -9.07 -14.90
CA GLN A 625 -37.77 -8.90 -14.97
C GLN A 625 -37.42 -7.42 -15.03
N CYS A 626 -37.26 -6.80 -13.86
CA CYS A 626 -36.53 -5.52 -13.72
C CYS A 626 -35.11 -5.72 -14.23
N GLN A 627 -34.88 -5.42 -15.50
CA GLN A 627 -33.54 -5.26 -16.03
C GLN A 627 -32.94 -4.00 -15.37
N LEU A 628 -32.08 -4.21 -14.39
CA LEU A 628 -31.21 -3.18 -13.80
C LEU A 628 -30.17 -2.77 -14.86
N HIS A 629 -30.57 -1.92 -15.80
CA HIS A 629 -29.65 -1.31 -16.76
C HIS A 629 -29.35 0.13 -16.35
N PHE A 630 -28.05 0.47 -16.26
CA PHE A 630 -27.64 1.86 -16.35
C PHE A 630 -28.15 2.41 -17.69
N ALA A 631 -28.91 3.50 -17.66
CA ALA A 631 -29.47 4.06 -18.89
C ALA A 631 -28.36 4.55 -19.84
N HIS A 632 -27.25 5.09 -19.31
CA HIS A 632 -26.14 5.63 -20.13
C HIS A 632 -24.76 5.45 -19.49
N CYS A 633 -24.10 4.31 -19.73
CA CYS A 633 -22.68 4.12 -19.42
C CYS A 633 -21.81 4.26 -20.68
N SER A 634 -20.67 4.96 -20.60
CA SER A 634 -19.74 5.11 -21.73
C SER A 634 -18.28 5.15 -21.29
N ASN A 635 -17.40 4.64 -22.16
CA ASN A 635 -15.95 4.65 -22.01
C ASN A 635 -15.36 5.57 -23.08
N HIS A 636 -14.54 6.55 -22.67
CA HIS A 636 -13.92 7.55 -23.53
C HIS A 636 -12.40 7.45 -23.44
N PRO A 637 -11.75 6.78 -24.40
CA PRO A 637 -10.29 6.74 -24.46
C PRO A 637 -9.73 8.11 -24.88
N VAL A 638 -8.67 8.55 -24.21
CA VAL A 638 -7.89 9.74 -24.56
C VAL A 638 -6.41 9.39 -24.74
N GLY A 639 -5.64 10.33 -25.30
CA GLY A 639 -4.24 10.14 -25.69
C GLY A 639 -3.30 9.65 -24.58
N ALA A 640 -2.17 9.06 -24.98
CA ALA A 640 -1.20 8.46 -24.06
C ALA A 640 -0.43 9.51 -23.24
N ARG A 641 -0.75 9.64 -21.94
CA ARG A 641 -0.14 10.60 -21.01
C ARG A 641 0.09 10.03 -19.59
N GLY A 642 -0.14 8.72 -19.39
CA GLY A 642 0.01 8.01 -18.12
C GLY A 642 -1.10 8.35 -17.10
N HIS A 643 -0.89 8.06 -15.82
CA HIS A 643 -1.96 8.16 -14.81
C HIS A 643 -2.17 9.57 -14.18
N VAL A 644 -1.29 10.55 -14.46
CA VAL A 644 -1.22 11.82 -13.72
C VAL A 644 -1.71 13.02 -14.54
N LYS A 645 -2.20 14.10 -13.90
CA LYS A 645 -2.65 15.34 -14.57
C LYS A 645 -3.92 15.20 -15.42
N TYR A 646 -4.89 14.38 -15.02
CA TYR A 646 -6.20 14.34 -15.69
C TYR A 646 -6.93 15.69 -15.59
N TRP A 647 -6.80 16.39 -14.46
CA TRP A 647 -7.45 17.68 -14.18
C TRP A 647 -7.02 18.87 -15.06
N ALA A 648 -5.99 18.70 -15.89
CA ALA A 648 -5.44 19.75 -16.75
C ALA A 648 -5.25 19.28 -18.20
N ASP A 649 -5.79 18.11 -18.54
CA ASP A 649 -5.65 17.51 -19.86
C ASP A 649 -6.76 17.99 -20.78
N ILE A 650 -6.41 18.61 -21.90
CA ILE A 650 -7.36 19.26 -22.82
C ILE A 650 -8.43 18.27 -23.31
N GLU A 651 -8.05 17.06 -23.72
CA GLU A 651 -9.01 16.05 -24.22
C GLU A 651 -9.97 15.59 -23.11
N VAL A 652 -9.47 15.47 -21.88
CA VAL A 652 -10.28 15.13 -20.71
C VAL A 652 -11.23 16.28 -20.37
N LEU A 653 -10.73 17.52 -20.43
CA LEU A 653 -11.51 18.72 -20.13
C LEU A 653 -12.61 18.98 -21.15
N GLU A 654 -12.40 18.65 -22.43
CA GLU A 654 -13.45 18.71 -23.46
C GLU A 654 -14.62 17.79 -23.10
N ILE A 655 -14.34 16.55 -22.68
CA ILE A 655 -15.37 15.61 -22.21
C ILE A 655 -16.05 16.13 -20.95
N LEU A 656 -15.28 16.63 -19.98
CA LEU A 656 -15.83 17.18 -18.72
C LEU A 656 -16.71 18.41 -18.97
N LYS A 657 -16.31 19.32 -19.87
CA LYS A 657 -17.11 20.50 -20.25
C LYS A 657 -18.43 20.09 -20.90
N ALA A 658 -18.41 19.05 -21.76
CA ALA A 658 -19.61 18.50 -22.35
C ALA A 658 -20.57 17.93 -21.30
N GLU A 659 -20.07 17.17 -20.32
CA GLU A 659 -20.90 16.62 -19.23
C GLU A 659 -21.40 17.70 -18.24
N LEU A 660 -20.72 18.83 -18.16
CA LEU A 660 -21.11 19.98 -17.34
C LEU A 660 -22.00 20.99 -18.10
N ASP A 661 -22.28 20.77 -19.39
CA ASP A 661 -22.96 21.72 -20.30
C ASP A 661 -22.28 23.10 -20.38
N ILE A 662 -20.95 23.14 -20.27
CA ILE A 662 -20.15 24.36 -20.37
C ILE A 662 -19.77 24.56 -21.85
N GLY A 663 -20.25 25.64 -22.48
CA GLY A 663 -19.81 26.09 -23.81
C GLY A 663 -20.59 25.55 -25.03
N VAL A 664 -21.62 24.72 -24.83
CA VAL A 664 -22.40 24.12 -25.93
C VAL A 664 -23.27 25.13 -26.69
N ALA A 665 -23.62 26.27 -26.08
CA ALA A 665 -24.56 27.23 -26.66
C ALA A 665 -24.10 27.91 -27.97
N ASN A 666 -22.80 27.91 -28.29
CA ASN A 666 -22.28 28.65 -29.44
C ASN A 666 -21.99 27.79 -30.70
N SER A 667 -21.91 26.46 -30.60
CA SER A 667 -21.63 25.62 -31.79
C SER A 667 -22.85 25.48 -32.71
N GLU A 668 -24.06 25.38 -32.14
CA GLU A 668 -25.30 25.34 -32.93
C GLU A 668 -25.65 26.71 -33.54
N GLN A 669 -25.42 27.81 -32.83
CA GLN A 669 -25.62 29.16 -33.38
C GLN A 669 -24.57 29.56 -34.41
N SER A 670 -23.33 29.09 -34.31
CA SER A 670 -22.31 29.36 -35.34
C SER A 670 -22.51 28.49 -36.58
N ALA A 671 -22.96 27.23 -36.44
CA ALA A 671 -23.38 26.41 -37.56
C ALA A 671 -24.63 26.97 -38.26
N SER A 672 -25.59 27.52 -37.50
CA SER A 672 -26.79 28.18 -38.03
C SER A 672 -26.54 29.57 -38.64
N LYS A 673 -25.42 30.25 -38.33
CA LYS A 673 -25.02 31.50 -38.99
C LYS A 673 -24.11 31.29 -40.20
N ALA A 674 -23.54 30.10 -40.34
CA ALA A 674 -22.71 29.71 -41.47
C ALA A 674 -23.49 28.94 -42.55
N ALA A 675 -24.69 28.44 -42.22
CA ALA A 675 -25.71 27.96 -43.15
C ALA A 675 -26.68 29.10 -43.51
#